data_AF-A0A0D2BJU2-F1
#
_entry.id   AF-A0A0D2BJU2-F1
#
_cell.length_a   1.000
_cell.length_b   1.000
_cell.length_c   1.000
_cell.angle_alpha   90.00
_cell.angle_beta   90.00
_cell.angle_gamma   90.00
#
_symmetry.space_group_name_H-M   'P 1'
#
loop_
_entity.id
_entity.type
_entity.pdbx_description
1 polymer ?
#
loop_
_entity_poly.entity_id
_entity_poly.type
_entity_poly.pdbx_seq_one_letter_code
_entity_poly.pdbx_strand_id
1 'polypeptide(L)'
;MAPKKAAKKPSVAADNAVTPTQRRDRLDAFVRRLSPHVVDNNILEFYLRSNDWDLETAHAEYIQDRTNHLELLRGRGDRDADDAEAQGLFNASMVIWNDNPEQERRDAAYAFNERVRRTTLNTQQLSRTEASLWLNINHWDVGLALRNLTSVAGNADGIRQMLGRRYDRMRTPLAAPKTERKKQGQDKTAEKIAEDKRQEQRDERLAEFINITGRPDWYSLLTFLADRDYDLVQAVQDWYTDGVPPFSGTTKRENGGMRDGPDGKRLPKPRPQDCVPRSTMPKKKQVNIPNDDDDSSSSSSSSSSGSDESEGEDNFGDDLDRFLSDSDAGSSTGSSPAPSSSTPSKQQRERVQGFIIDDYADAAKASAPNPHRYLLEYIAKGKYHSNVFEKRASHWWPDRGQADPGANSGRVVFDWDLQKHVNGLNAWWRQNRSRVADEKKRAASQKWSQEENDFLYALNLELLDQLKQKHPTKTEDQLVPLVVPTKTKEEWAKRINEKFVGRLMPGSTEPRRPRESAALMTQRGRCPAIIEKFKVPKDKVYAASAKRAEEKRAEKGKAKDTKKQDEGKTQQSQTQSQKGKGKGKAVDADGDSAMSGVESLSSSSSGGETARPPASRSPTPPESTPSRSERSTSPVDLEALQAAAMSIVNDANGRVTERLANAGINPQDSGFAETLRDGLIEEIEDLFADGGMDPMLRDSARAFIETQYQQTVNQPSRKRTASPDSSSDDGQPGPSRDPKRRR
;
A
#
# COMPACT_ATOMS: atom_id res chain seq x y z
N MET A 1 -45.48 -1.31 -39.68
CA MET A 1 -44.28 -1.96 -39.11
C MET A 1 -44.53 -2.11 -37.61
N ALA A 2 -44.57 -3.34 -37.10
CA ALA A 2 -44.81 -3.60 -35.68
C ALA A 2 -43.57 -3.23 -34.86
N PRO A 3 -43.73 -2.63 -33.65
CA PRO A 3 -42.60 -2.31 -32.79
C PRO A 3 -41.87 -3.61 -32.41
N LYS A 4 -40.55 -3.64 -32.66
CA LYS A 4 -39.66 -4.72 -32.22
C LYS A 4 -39.81 -4.87 -30.71
N LYS A 5 -40.37 -6.00 -30.25
CA LYS A 5 -40.37 -6.40 -28.83
C LYS A 5 -38.93 -6.34 -28.33
N ALA A 6 -38.68 -5.44 -27.37
CA ALA A 6 -37.42 -5.38 -26.65
C ALA A 6 -37.12 -6.78 -26.08
N ALA A 7 -35.94 -7.30 -26.39
CA ALA A 7 -35.49 -8.59 -25.90
C ALA A 7 -35.52 -8.55 -24.37
N LYS A 8 -36.32 -9.45 -23.79
CA LYS A 8 -36.42 -9.64 -22.34
C LYS A 8 -35.02 -10.01 -21.83
N LYS A 9 -34.34 -9.08 -21.14
CA LYS A 9 -33.05 -9.35 -20.50
C LYS A 9 -33.22 -10.63 -19.65
N PRO A 10 -32.31 -11.61 -19.75
CA PRO A 10 -32.38 -12.80 -18.92
C PRO A 10 -32.45 -12.37 -17.46
N SER A 11 -33.43 -12.90 -16.73
CA SER A 11 -33.57 -12.65 -15.29
C SER A 11 -32.30 -13.14 -14.63
N VAL A 12 -31.45 -12.20 -14.23
CA VAL A 12 -30.25 -12.45 -13.43
C VAL A 12 -30.72 -13.17 -12.16
N ALA A 13 -30.22 -14.38 -11.95
CA ALA A 13 -30.57 -15.18 -10.78
C ALA A 13 -30.31 -14.38 -9.50
N ALA A 14 -31.27 -14.38 -8.59
CA ALA A 14 -31.32 -13.58 -7.37
C ALA A 14 -30.26 -13.93 -6.29
N ASP A 15 -29.25 -14.73 -6.63
CA ASP A 15 -28.42 -15.46 -5.64
C ASP A 15 -27.01 -14.92 -5.43
N ASN A 16 -26.68 -13.70 -5.90
CA ASN A 16 -25.42 -13.06 -5.51
C ASN A 16 -25.67 -11.62 -5.03
N ALA A 17 -26.36 -11.50 -3.90
CA ALA A 17 -26.40 -10.22 -3.18
C ALA A 17 -24.95 -9.79 -2.88
N VAL A 18 -24.54 -8.64 -3.45
CA VAL A 18 -23.19 -8.10 -3.29
C VAL A 18 -22.88 -7.92 -1.81
N THR A 19 -21.78 -8.52 -1.34
CA THR A 19 -21.42 -8.49 0.09
C THR A 19 -21.07 -7.06 0.53
N PRO A 20 -21.20 -6.71 1.82
CA PRO A 20 -20.84 -5.37 2.31
C PRO A 20 -19.39 -4.96 1.95
N THR A 21 -18.46 -5.91 1.96
CA THR A 21 -17.07 -5.66 1.53
C THR A 21 -16.99 -5.33 0.04
N GLN A 22 -17.66 -6.10 -0.83
CA GLN A 22 -17.70 -5.82 -2.26
C GLN A 22 -18.38 -4.48 -2.57
N ARG A 23 -19.42 -4.11 -1.82
CA ARG A 23 -20.08 -2.80 -1.92
C ARG A 23 -19.10 -1.66 -1.66
N ARG A 24 -18.37 -1.73 -0.54
CA ARG A 24 -17.32 -0.77 -0.21
C ARG A 24 -16.24 -0.71 -1.29
N ASP A 25 -15.82 -1.86 -1.80
CA ASP A 25 -14.78 -1.95 -2.82
C ASP A 25 -15.19 -1.30 -4.15
N ARG A 26 -16.46 -1.47 -4.54
CA ARG A 26 -17.03 -0.84 -5.73
C ARG A 26 -17.21 0.66 -5.54
N LEU A 27 -17.65 1.11 -4.35
CA LEU A 27 -17.73 2.52 -4.01
C LEU A 27 -16.35 3.19 -4.08
N ASP A 28 -15.34 2.58 -3.45
CA ASP A 28 -13.96 3.09 -3.48
C ASP A 28 -13.38 3.12 -4.91
N ALA A 29 -13.71 2.12 -5.75
CA ALA A 29 -13.34 2.13 -7.16
C ALA A 29 -14.03 3.26 -7.95
N PHE A 30 -15.31 3.53 -7.64
CA PHE A 30 -16.07 4.62 -8.25
C PHE A 30 -15.47 5.98 -7.90
N VAL A 31 -15.21 6.24 -6.61
CA VAL A 31 -14.55 7.47 -6.12
C VAL A 31 -13.25 7.72 -6.88
N ARG A 32 -12.40 6.69 -7.03
CA ARG A 32 -11.10 6.83 -7.70
C ARG A 32 -11.23 7.17 -9.17
N ARG A 33 -12.20 6.57 -9.87
CA ARG A 33 -12.43 6.83 -11.30
C ARG A 33 -12.86 8.25 -11.59
N LEU A 34 -13.48 8.91 -10.62
CA LEU A 34 -13.91 10.29 -10.73
C LEU A 34 -12.80 11.28 -10.38
N SER A 35 -11.66 10.86 -9.83
CA SER A 35 -10.52 11.75 -9.56
C SER A 35 -10.03 12.42 -10.87
N PRO A 36 -9.84 13.75 -10.90
CA PRO A 36 -9.71 14.66 -9.76
C PRO A 36 -10.99 15.38 -9.30
N HIS A 37 -12.17 14.99 -9.76
CA HIS A 37 -13.44 15.64 -9.37
C HIS A 37 -13.80 15.39 -7.91
N VAL A 38 -14.61 16.29 -7.35
CA VAL A 38 -15.18 16.15 -6.01
C VAL A 38 -16.32 15.14 -6.05
N VAL A 39 -16.42 14.31 -5.02
CA VAL A 39 -17.45 13.27 -4.92
C VAL A 39 -18.25 13.38 -3.62
N ASP A 40 -19.42 12.75 -3.60
CA ASP A 40 -20.21 12.50 -2.40
C ASP A 40 -20.60 11.02 -2.40
N ASN A 41 -20.10 10.25 -1.43
CA ASN A 41 -20.37 8.82 -1.34
C ASN A 41 -21.85 8.46 -1.32
N ASN A 42 -22.72 9.30 -0.75
CA ASN A 42 -24.15 8.99 -0.70
C ASN A 42 -24.75 8.96 -2.12
N ILE A 43 -24.28 9.86 -2.98
CA ILE A 43 -24.71 9.94 -4.38
C ILE A 43 -24.14 8.77 -5.17
N LEU A 44 -22.84 8.49 -5.02
CA LEU A 44 -22.23 7.36 -5.70
C LEU A 44 -22.86 6.02 -5.29
N GLU A 45 -23.20 5.87 -4.02
CA GLU A 45 -23.91 4.70 -3.52
C GLU A 45 -25.34 4.62 -4.07
N PHE A 46 -26.04 5.74 -4.24
CA PHE A 46 -27.33 5.76 -4.93
C PHE A 46 -27.20 5.21 -6.37
N TYR A 47 -26.27 5.72 -7.17
CA TYR A 47 -26.05 5.20 -8.53
C TYR A 47 -25.66 3.73 -8.54
N LEU A 48 -24.80 3.30 -7.62
CA LEU A 48 -24.45 1.89 -7.50
C LEU A 48 -25.68 1.04 -7.16
N ARG A 49 -26.50 1.44 -6.17
CA ARG A 49 -27.71 0.70 -5.80
C ARG A 49 -28.73 0.64 -6.94
N SER A 50 -28.93 1.74 -7.67
CA SER A 50 -29.85 1.82 -8.82
C SER A 50 -29.42 0.94 -10.00
N ASN A 51 -28.14 0.57 -10.08
CA ASN A 51 -27.56 -0.25 -11.14
C ASN A 51 -27.12 -1.64 -10.66
N ASP A 52 -27.77 -2.20 -9.63
CA ASP A 52 -27.42 -3.53 -9.08
C ASP A 52 -25.92 -3.67 -8.70
N TRP A 53 -25.35 -2.56 -8.25
CA TRP A 53 -23.93 -2.36 -7.95
C TRP A 53 -22.99 -2.58 -9.16
N ASP A 54 -23.47 -2.52 -10.40
CA ASP A 54 -22.61 -2.52 -11.58
C ASP A 54 -21.88 -1.16 -11.71
N LEU A 55 -20.58 -1.16 -11.45
CA LEU A 55 -19.74 0.02 -11.45
C LEU A 55 -19.70 0.73 -12.80
N GLU A 56 -19.67 -0.01 -13.92
CA GLU A 56 -19.55 0.61 -15.25
C GLU A 56 -20.85 1.32 -15.64
N THR A 57 -21.99 0.66 -15.39
CA THR A 57 -23.31 1.24 -15.68
C THR A 57 -23.59 2.44 -14.76
N ALA A 58 -23.32 2.32 -13.46
CA ALA A 58 -23.45 3.42 -12.50
C ALA A 58 -22.56 4.62 -12.85
N HIS A 59 -21.31 4.37 -13.26
CA HIS A 59 -20.41 5.43 -13.70
C HIS A 59 -20.88 6.10 -15.00
N ALA A 60 -21.37 5.32 -15.97
CA ALA A 60 -21.89 5.87 -17.22
C ALA A 60 -23.10 6.78 -16.98
N GLU A 61 -24.04 6.35 -16.14
CA GLU A 61 -25.22 7.14 -15.74
C GLU A 61 -24.81 8.41 -14.99
N TYR A 62 -23.92 8.30 -13.99
CA TYR A 62 -23.41 9.46 -13.26
C TYR A 62 -22.76 10.51 -14.18
N ILE A 63 -21.94 10.08 -15.15
CA ILE A 63 -21.30 11.00 -16.09
C ILE A 63 -22.32 11.64 -17.03
N GLN A 64 -23.33 10.89 -17.46
CA GLN A 64 -24.42 11.42 -18.27
C GLN A 64 -25.19 12.51 -17.52
N ASP A 65 -25.62 12.23 -16.29
CA ASP A 65 -26.38 13.19 -15.49
C ASP A 65 -25.55 14.41 -15.09
N ARG A 66 -24.25 14.19 -14.79
CA ARG A 66 -23.29 15.28 -14.59
C ARG A 66 -23.20 16.17 -15.82
N THR A 67 -23.14 15.58 -17.01
CA THR A 67 -23.08 16.33 -18.27
C THR A 67 -24.37 17.14 -18.49
N ASN A 68 -25.54 16.51 -18.30
CA ASN A 68 -26.85 17.16 -18.42
C ASN A 68 -26.98 18.35 -17.46
N HIS A 69 -26.55 18.18 -16.21
CA HIS A 69 -26.56 19.25 -15.21
C HIS A 69 -25.63 20.41 -15.59
N LEU A 70 -24.43 20.12 -16.09
CA LEU A 70 -23.50 21.16 -16.57
C LEU A 70 -24.07 21.91 -17.78
N GLU A 71 -24.79 21.23 -18.68
CA GLU A 71 -25.49 21.87 -19.79
C GLU A 71 -26.66 22.75 -19.33
N LEU A 72 -27.39 22.33 -18.29
CA LEU A 72 -28.41 23.13 -17.64
C LEU A 72 -27.83 24.40 -17.01
N LEU A 73 -26.69 24.29 -16.31
CA LEU A 73 -25.99 25.45 -15.73
C LEU A 73 -25.47 26.42 -16.80
N ARG A 74 -25.15 25.92 -18.00
CA ARG A 74 -24.79 26.74 -19.17
C ARG A 74 -26.00 27.36 -19.88
N GLY A 75 -27.22 27.09 -19.41
CA GLY A 75 -28.47 27.59 -20.01
C GLY A 75 -28.81 26.96 -21.35
N ARG A 76 -28.33 25.74 -21.63
CA ARG A 76 -28.55 25.02 -22.89
C ARG A 76 -29.46 23.79 -22.79
N GLY A 77 -29.83 23.36 -21.59
CA GLY A 77 -30.71 22.22 -21.39
C GLY A 77 -32.20 22.60 -21.39
N ASP A 78 -33.01 21.92 -22.20
CA ASP A 78 -34.46 21.92 -22.05
C ASP A 78 -34.83 21.15 -20.78
N ARG A 79 -35.54 21.81 -19.85
CA ARG A 79 -36.02 21.19 -18.60
C ARG A 79 -37.24 20.33 -18.90
N ASP A 80 -37.03 19.17 -19.51
CA ASP A 80 -38.09 18.16 -19.56
C ASP A 80 -38.27 17.58 -18.15
N ALA A 81 -39.53 17.46 -17.72
CA ALA A 81 -39.92 17.31 -16.31
C ALA A 81 -39.63 15.93 -15.68
N ASP A 82 -39.03 15.00 -16.43
CA ASP A 82 -38.88 13.61 -16.02
C ASP A 82 -37.65 13.37 -15.11
N ASP A 83 -36.76 14.36 -14.94
CA ASP A 83 -35.53 14.24 -14.12
C ASP A 83 -35.66 14.76 -12.68
N ALA A 84 -36.88 14.94 -12.16
CA ALA A 84 -37.12 15.58 -10.86
C ALA A 84 -36.46 14.85 -9.67
N GLU A 85 -36.32 13.53 -9.72
CA GLU A 85 -35.71 12.74 -8.64
C GLU A 85 -34.18 12.88 -8.60
N ALA A 86 -33.52 12.72 -9.75
CA ALA A 86 -32.08 12.98 -9.88
C ALA A 86 -31.75 14.42 -9.48
N GLN A 87 -32.58 15.38 -9.92
CA GLN A 87 -32.43 16.78 -9.55
C GLN A 87 -32.67 17.05 -8.06
N GLY A 88 -33.55 16.30 -7.40
CA GLY A 88 -33.72 16.32 -5.95
C GLY A 88 -32.46 15.86 -5.21
N LEU A 89 -31.85 14.77 -5.66
CA LEU A 89 -30.57 14.27 -5.13
C LEU A 89 -29.43 15.26 -5.39
N PHE A 90 -29.38 15.89 -6.57
CA PHE A 90 -28.37 16.92 -6.87
C PHE A 90 -28.55 18.19 -6.03
N ASN A 91 -29.79 18.58 -5.75
CA ASN A 91 -30.05 19.71 -4.86
C ASN A 91 -29.71 19.38 -3.40
N ALA A 92 -29.78 18.10 -3.02
CA ALA A 92 -29.33 17.62 -1.71
C ALA A 92 -27.79 17.46 -1.63
N SER A 93 -27.14 17.25 -2.77
CA SER A 93 -25.68 17.25 -2.89
C SER A 93 -25.09 18.59 -2.49
N MET A 94 -23.98 18.55 -1.76
CA MET A 94 -23.16 19.74 -1.55
C MET A 94 -22.20 20.03 -2.69
N VAL A 95 -22.04 19.08 -3.61
CA VAL A 95 -21.07 19.17 -4.70
C VAL A 95 -21.71 19.99 -5.83
N ILE A 96 -21.26 21.22 -5.98
CA ILE A 96 -21.57 22.04 -7.16
C ILE A 96 -20.64 21.56 -8.27
N TRP A 97 -21.19 20.84 -9.25
CA TRP A 97 -20.40 20.32 -10.35
C TRP A 97 -19.86 21.45 -11.24
N ASN A 98 -18.59 21.30 -11.64
CA ASN A 98 -17.93 22.25 -12.52
C ASN A 98 -17.10 21.50 -13.58
N ASP A 99 -17.05 22.01 -14.80
CA ASP A 99 -16.16 21.46 -15.84
C ASP A 99 -14.68 21.57 -15.45
N ASN A 100 -14.34 22.61 -14.69
CA ASN A 100 -13.02 22.80 -14.16
C ASN A 100 -12.89 22.14 -12.78
N PRO A 101 -12.15 21.02 -12.64
CA PRO A 101 -12.00 20.32 -11.35
C PRO A 101 -11.37 21.22 -10.27
N GLU A 102 -10.53 22.18 -10.67
CA GLU A 102 -9.95 23.14 -9.73
C GLU A 102 -11.02 24.04 -9.11
N GLN A 103 -11.98 24.51 -9.92
CA GLN A 103 -13.09 25.33 -9.45
C GLN A 103 -14.09 24.49 -8.64
N GLU A 104 -14.40 23.28 -9.09
CA GLU A 104 -15.26 22.33 -8.37
C GLU A 104 -14.75 22.09 -6.94
N ARG A 105 -13.43 21.91 -6.78
CA ARG A 105 -12.79 21.75 -5.46
C ARG A 105 -12.90 22.99 -4.58
N ARG A 106 -12.76 24.19 -5.14
CA ARG A 106 -12.99 25.44 -4.40
C ARG A 106 -14.43 25.57 -3.94
N ASP A 107 -15.38 25.30 -4.85
CA ASP A 107 -16.82 25.38 -4.58
C ASP A 107 -17.22 24.36 -3.50
N ALA A 108 -16.67 23.14 -3.57
CA ALA A 108 -16.87 22.11 -2.56
C ALA A 108 -16.30 22.50 -1.19
N ALA A 109 -15.11 23.09 -1.14
CA ALA A 109 -14.52 23.59 0.10
C ALA A 109 -15.35 24.74 0.71
N TYR A 110 -15.92 25.61 -0.13
CA TYR A 110 -16.87 26.63 0.31
C TYR A 110 -18.14 26.01 0.91
N ALA A 111 -18.79 25.12 0.16
CA ALA A 111 -20.02 24.45 0.57
C ALA A 111 -19.80 23.64 1.86
N PHE A 112 -18.69 22.90 1.95
CA PHE A 112 -18.27 22.17 3.15
C PHE A 112 -18.21 23.08 4.36
N ASN A 113 -17.50 24.20 4.26
CA ASN A 113 -17.37 25.15 5.37
C ASN A 113 -18.72 25.74 5.81
N GLU A 114 -19.59 26.07 4.86
CA GLU A 114 -20.94 26.55 5.19
C GLU A 114 -21.79 25.49 5.91
N ARG A 115 -21.67 24.21 5.53
CA ARG A 115 -22.34 23.14 6.28
C ARG A 115 -21.76 22.96 7.67
N VAL A 116 -20.43 22.95 7.82
CA VAL A 116 -19.81 22.90 9.16
C VAL A 116 -20.32 24.04 10.02
N ARG A 117 -20.36 25.27 9.49
CA ARG A 117 -20.87 26.45 10.18
C ARG A 117 -22.34 26.28 10.62
N ARG A 118 -23.19 25.71 9.77
CA ARG A 118 -24.60 25.42 10.11
C ARG A 118 -24.72 24.34 11.19
N THR A 119 -23.99 23.24 11.06
CA THR A 119 -24.02 22.11 12.01
C THR A 119 -23.51 22.50 13.40
N THR A 120 -22.54 23.41 13.49
CA THR A 120 -21.99 23.90 14.77
C THR A 120 -22.75 25.09 15.35
N LEU A 121 -23.97 25.37 14.87
CA LEU A 121 -24.79 26.51 15.30
C LEU A 121 -24.03 27.85 15.20
N ASN A 122 -23.18 28.01 14.18
CA ASN A 122 -22.29 29.16 13.95
C ASN A 122 -21.23 29.41 15.04
N THR A 123 -21.03 28.49 15.99
CA THR A 123 -20.03 28.66 17.05
C THR A 123 -18.61 28.36 16.60
N GLN A 124 -18.47 27.49 15.58
CA GLN A 124 -17.18 27.07 15.04
C GLN A 124 -17.18 27.14 13.52
N GLN A 125 -16.18 27.81 12.95
CA GLN A 125 -16.00 27.89 11.50
C GLN A 125 -14.58 27.46 11.12
N LEU A 126 -14.43 26.67 10.06
CA LEU A 126 -13.12 26.38 9.50
C LEU A 126 -12.71 27.53 8.57
N SER A 127 -11.42 27.83 8.52
CA SER A 127 -10.93 28.69 7.42
C SER A 127 -11.11 27.97 6.08
N ARG A 128 -11.16 28.73 4.97
CA ARG A 128 -11.24 28.17 3.61
C ARG A 128 -10.09 27.20 3.31
N THR A 129 -8.90 27.52 3.80
CA THR A 129 -7.71 26.69 3.72
C THR A 129 -7.88 25.40 4.53
N GLU A 130 -8.38 25.48 5.77
CA GLU A 130 -8.65 24.30 6.60
C GLU A 130 -9.70 23.38 5.97
N ALA A 131 -10.78 23.93 5.40
CA ALA A 131 -11.78 23.15 4.70
C ALA A 131 -11.19 22.42 3.47
N SER A 132 -10.38 23.11 2.67
CA SER A 132 -9.71 22.52 1.51
C SER A 132 -8.75 21.40 1.89
N LEU A 133 -7.93 21.62 2.93
CA LEU A 133 -7.00 20.61 3.43
C LEU A 133 -7.74 19.42 4.07
N TRP A 134 -8.85 19.67 4.76
CA TRP A 134 -9.69 18.60 5.33
C TRP A 134 -10.31 17.75 4.22
N LEU A 135 -10.86 18.35 3.18
CA LEU A 135 -11.38 17.62 2.02
C LEU A 135 -10.26 16.81 1.34
N ASN A 136 -9.06 17.37 1.17
CA ASN A 136 -7.92 16.66 0.60
C ASN A 136 -7.50 15.42 1.42
N ILE A 137 -7.49 15.50 2.75
CA ILE A 137 -7.24 14.32 3.62
C ILE A 137 -8.30 13.23 3.38
N ASN A 138 -9.53 13.64 3.09
CA ASN A 138 -10.66 12.77 2.81
C ASN A 138 -10.87 12.53 1.31
N HIS A 139 -9.80 12.63 0.51
CA HIS A 139 -9.81 12.32 -0.93
C HIS A 139 -10.86 13.09 -1.75
N TRP A 140 -11.19 14.33 -1.34
CA TRP A 140 -12.23 15.16 -1.96
C TRP A 140 -13.62 14.53 -1.96
N ASP A 141 -13.88 13.66 -0.99
CA ASP A 141 -15.20 13.09 -0.72
C ASP A 141 -15.88 13.87 0.42
N VAL A 142 -16.91 14.63 0.05
CA VAL A 142 -17.62 15.52 0.98
C VAL A 142 -18.41 14.70 2.01
N GLY A 143 -18.99 13.57 1.60
CA GLY A 143 -19.74 12.68 2.50
C GLY A 143 -18.81 12.07 3.56
N LEU A 144 -17.66 11.56 3.14
CA LEU A 144 -16.63 11.05 4.06
C LEU A 144 -16.07 12.15 4.97
N ALA A 145 -15.82 13.35 4.45
CA ALA A 145 -15.32 14.47 5.24
C ALA A 145 -16.30 14.92 6.33
N LEU A 146 -17.61 14.87 6.07
CA LEU A 146 -18.66 15.16 7.05
C LEU A 146 -18.81 14.05 8.09
N ARG A 147 -18.72 12.78 7.67
CA ARG A 147 -18.72 11.64 8.60
C ARG A 147 -17.50 11.70 9.54
N ASN A 148 -16.35 12.07 8.99
CA ASN A 148 -15.14 12.18 9.80
C ASN A 148 -15.18 13.41 10.72
N LEU A 149 -15.88 14.48 10.35
CA LEU A 149 -16.11 15.64 11.23
C LEU A 149 -16.81 15.26 12.53
N THR A 150 -17.82 14.37 12.50
CA THR A 150 -18.53 13.93 13.71
C THR A 150 -17.70 12.95 14.55
N SER A 151 -16.82 12.18 13.91
CA SER A 151 -15.95 11.22 14.60
C SER A 151 -14.79 11.87 15.37
N VAL A 152 -14.37 13.07 14.98
CA VAL A 152 -13.21 13.75 15.56
C VAL A 152 -13.60 14.51 16.83
N ALA A 153 -13.00 14.12 17.96
CA ALA A 153 -13.23 14.76 19.25
C ALA A 153 -12.96 16.28 19.19
N GLY A 154 -13.93 17.08 19.64
CA GLY A 154 -13.83 18.55 19.63
C GLY A 154 -14.24 19.23 18.32
N ASN A 155 -14.87 18.50 17.39
CA ASN A 155 -15.40 19.01 16.12
C ASN A 155 -14.33 19.80 15.33
N ALA A 156 -14.52 21.11 15.13
CA ALA A 156 -13.60 21.94 14.36
C ALA A 156 -12.20 22.04 15.01
N ASP A 157 -12.11 22.02 16.34
CA ASP A 157 -10.81 22.09 17.03
C ASP A 157 -10.00 20.80 16.84
N GLY A 158 -10.66 19.64 16.84
CA GLY A 158 -10.01 18.38 16.53
C GLY A 158 -9.52 18.31 15.08
N ILE A 159 -10.31 18.86 14.13
CA ILE A 159 -9.87 19.04 12.74
C ILE A 159 -8.61 19.90 12.69
N ARG A 160 -8.60 21.06 13.35
CA ARG A 160 -7.42 21.95 13.38
C ARG A 160 -6.19 21.27 13.96
N GLN A 161 -6.34 20.45 15.00
CA GLN A 161 -5.23 19.68 15.56
C GLN A 161 -4.70 18.64 14.57
N MET A 162 -5.57 17.92 13.87
CA MET A 162 -5.16 16.97 12.83
C MET A 162 -4.46 17.67 11.67
N LEU A 163 -5.02 18.78 11.18
CA LEU A 163 -4.43 19.58 10.12
C LEU A 163 -3.08 20.15 10.55
N GLY A 164 -2.96 20.63 11.79
CA GLY A 164 -1.71 21.14 12.34
C GLY A 164 -0.61 20.08 12.34
N ARG A 165 -0.91 18.87 12.84
CA ARG A 165 0.03 17.73 12.82
C ARG A 165 0.54 17.38 11.42
N ARG A 166 -0.32 17.44 10.40
CA ARG A 166 0.03 17.07 9.02
C ARG A 166 0.72 18.20 8.25
N TYR A 167 0.20 19.43 8.35
CA TYR A 167 0.55 20.55 7.46
C TYR A 167 1.34 21.68 8.11
N ASP A 168 1.49 21.76 9.44
CA ASP A 168 2.26 22.86 10.05
C ASP A 168 3.74 22.85 9.64
N ARG A 169 4.32 21.67 9.43
CA ARG A 169 5.68 21.53 8.86
C ARG A 169 5.79 22.05 7.42
N MET A 170 4.67 22.20 6.72
CA MET A 170 4.58 22.71 5.35
C MET A 170 4.24 24.20 5.29
N ARG A 171 3.88 24.84 6.42
CA ARG A 171 3.73 26.29 6.56
C ARG A 171 5.06 27.02 6.56
N THR A 172 6.11 26.41 7.11
CA THR A 172 7.39 27.11 7.24
C THR A 172 8.02 27.31 5.85
N PRO A 173 8.32 28.55 5.42
CA PRO A 173 9.01 28.80 4.16
C PRO A 173 10.32 28.02 4.07
N LEU A 174 10.58 27.38 2.93
CA LEU A 174 11.85 26.71 2.68
C LEU A 174 12.89 27.77 2.31
N ALA A 175 13.38 28.47 3.34
CA ALA A 175 14.34 29.55 3.18
C ALA A 175 15.45 29.15 2.20
N ALA A 176 15.71 30.03 1.23
CA ALA A 176 16.85 29.89 0.34
C ALA A 176 18.10 29.63 1.19
N PRO A 177 19.02 28.75 0.75
CA PRO A 177 20.28 28.57 1.44
C PRO A 177 20.88 29.95 1.63
N LYS A 178 20.96 30.41 2.89
CA LYS A 178 21.70 31.63 3.19
C LYS A 178 23.08 31.39 2.61
N THR A 179 23.48 32.23 1.66
CA THR A 179 24.83 32.26 1.12
C THR A 179 25.77 32.77 2.20
N GLU A 180 25.86 32.03 3.31
CA GLU A 180 26.91 32.22 4.28
C GLU A 180 28.20 31.98 3.52
N ARG A 181 29.01 33.05 3.43
CA ARG A 181 30.28 33.05 2.70
C ARG A 181 31.04 31.79 3.10
N LYS A 182 31.16 30.87 2.15
CA LYS A 182 31.78 29.55 2.34
C LYS A 182 33.10 29.74 3.06
N LYS A 183 33.16 29.39 4.35
CA LYS A 183 34.44 29.28 5.04
C LYS A 183 35.19 28.18 4.30
N GLN A 184 36.31 28.55 3.69
CA GLN A 184 37.17 27.69 2.89
C GLN A 184 37.52 26.44 3.71
N GLY A 185 36.85 25.30 3.45
CA GLY A 185 37.04 24.04 4.18
C GLY A 185 35.78 23.35 4.71
N GLN A 186 34.58 23.93 4.59
CA GLN A 186 33.36 23.25 5.02
C GLN A 186 33.02 22.03 4.15
N ASP A 187 32.61 20.93 4.81
CA ASP A 187 32.27 19.63 4.21
C ASP A 187 31.18 19.76 3.14
N LYS A 188 31.58 19.62 1.87
CA LYS A 188 30.68 19.60 0.70
C LYS A 188 29.57 18.53 0.81
N THR A 189 29.79 17.50 1.62
CA THR A 189 28.83 16.41 1.88
C THR A 189 27.63 16.90 2.70
N ALA A 190 27.85 17.67 3.76
CA ALA A 190 26.77 18.20 4.60
C ALA A 190 25.92 19.23 3.85
N GLU A 191 26.54 20.10 3.05
CA GLU A 191 25.84 21.06 2.18
C GLU A 191 24.96 20.32 1.16
N LYS A 192 25.49 19.25 0.54
CA LYS A 192 24.74 18.42 -0.41
C LYS A 192 23.56 17.70 0.27
N ILE A 193 23.77 17.08 1.43
CA ILE A 193 22.69 16.39 2.17
C ILE A 193 21.58 17.38 2.56
N ALA A 194 21.95 18.60 2.96
CA ALA A 194 20.98 19.65 3.29
C ALA A 194 20.19 20.12 2.05
N GLU A 195 20.84 20.26 0.89
CA GLU A 195 20.15 20.60 -0.36
C GLU A 195 19.26 19.46 -0.86
N ASP A 196 19.73 18.21 -0.80
CA ASP A 196 18.95 17.03 -1.18
C ASP A 196 17.68 16.94 -0.30
N LYS A 197 17.82 17.12 1.02
CA LYS A 197 16.67 17.19 1.95
C LYS A 197 15.74 18.36 1.67
N ARG A 198 16.27 19.54 1.31
CA ARG A 198 15.45 20.69 0.92
C ARG A 198 14.69 20.39 -0.37
N GLN A 199 15.32 19.74 -1.34
CA GLN A 199 14.68 19.35 -2.58
C GLN A 199 13.57 18.31 -2.33
N GLU A 200 13.80 17.33 -1.46
CA GLU A 200 12.75 16.40 -1.03
C GLU A 200 11.55 17.14 -0.43
N GLN A 201 11.76 18.13 0.43
CA GLN A 201 10.67 18.94 0.98
C GLN A 201 9.92 19.75 -0.09
N ARG A 202 10.63 20.26 -1.11
CA ARG A 202 9.99 20.94 -2.26
C ARG A 202 9.13 19.97 -3.06
N ASP A 203 9.64 18.77 -3.31
CA ASP A 203 8.95 17.72 -4.06
C ASP A 203 7.70 17.22 -3.31
N GLU A 204 7.79 17.06 -1.98
CA GLU A 204 6.67 16.70 -1.10
C GLU A 204 5.54 17.72 -1.21
N ARG A 205 5.88 19.01 -1.05
CA ARG A 205 4.90 20.10 -1.11
C ARG A 205 4.28 20.26 -2.50
N LEU A 206 5.06 20.03 -3.57
CA LEU A 206 4.52 20.05 -4.93
C LEU A 206 3.55 18.89 -5.19
N ALA A 207 3.91 17.66 -4.81
CA ALA A 207 3.03 16.51 -4.97
C ALA A 207 1.71 16.72 -4.20
N GLU A 208 1.79 17.19 -2.95
CA GLU A 208 0.60 17.48 -2.15
C GLU A 208 -0.23 18.63 -2.75
N PHE A 209 0.41 19.67 -3.32
CA PHE A 209 -0.32 20.76 -3.97
C PHE A 209 -1.02 20.32 -5.27
N ILE A 210 -0.43 19.39 -6.03
CA ILE A 210 -1.10 18.74 -7.16
C ILE A 210 -2.34 17.99 -6.66
N ASN A 211 -2.20 17.19 -5.60
CA ASN A 211 -3.31 16.43 -5.00
C ASN A 211 -4.41 17.34 -4.44
N ILE A 212 -4.09 18.53 -3.94
CA ILE A 212 -5.07 19.50 -3.44
C ILE A 212 -5.78 20.20 -4.60
N THR A 213 -5.06 20.67 -5.60
CA THR A 213 -5.66 21.47 -6.69
C THR A 213 -6.35 20.62 -7.76
N GLY A 214 -5.94 19.36 -7.93
CA GLY A 214 -6.47 18.46 -8.96
C GLY A 214 -6.06 18.85 -10.37
N ARG A 215 -5.09 19.78 -10.49
CA ARG A 215 -4.69 20.36 -11.76
C ARG A 215 -3.57 19.54 -12.40
N PRO A 216 -3.67 19.20 -13.71
CA PRO A 216 -2.63 18.41 -14.40
C PRO A 216 -1.37 19.21 -14.75
N ASP A 217 -1.43 20.54 -14.71
CA ASP A 217 -0.31 21.43 -15.02
C ASP A 217 0.63 21.60 -13.82
N TRP A 218 1.47 20.60 -13.61
CA TRP A 218 2.42 20.57 -12.49
C TRP A 218 3.43 21.73 -12.52
N TYR A 219 3.73 22.30 -13.69
CA TYR A 219 4.75 23.35 -13.80
C TYR A 219 4.22 24.69 -13.32
N SER A 220 2.97 25.04 -13.66
CA SER A 220 2.29 26.21 -13.09
C SER A 220 2.23 26.13 -11.56
N LEU A 221 1.94 24.93 -11.03
CA LEU A 221 1.91 24.68 -9.59
C LEU A 221 3.29 24.81 -8.95
N LEU A 222 4.35 24.34 -9.61
CA LEU A 222 5.74 24.52 -9.17
C LEU A 222 6.11 26.00 -9.09
N THR A 223 5.82 26.79 -10.12
CA THR A 223 6.11 28.22 -10.11
C THR A 223 5.31 28.94 -9.03
N PHE A 224 4.04 28.58 -8.87
CA PHE A 224 3.15 29.18 -7.88
C PHE A 224 3.60 28.90 -6.43
N LEU A 225 4.13 27.71 -6.16
CA LEU A 225 4.76 27.37 -4.89
C LEU A 225 6.09 28.10 -4.71
N ALA A 226 6.91 28.17 -5.75
CA ALA A 226 8.21 28.85 -5.68
C ALA A 226 8.07 30.34 -5.34
N ASP A 227 7.05 31.01 -5.90
CA ASP A 227 6.74 32.43 -5.61
C ASP A 227 6.32 32.66 -4.14
N ARG A 228 6.00 31.59 -3.41
CA ARG A 228 5.58 31.58 -2.00
C ARG A 228 6.62 30.92 -1.10
N ASP A 229 7.87 30.83 -1.54
CA ASP A 229 8.96 30.16 -0.82
C ASP A 229 8.59 28.72 -0.40
N TYR A 230 7.77 28.07 -1.23
CA TYR A 230 7.19 26.75 -1.01
C TYR A 230 6.29 26.66 0.24
N ASP A 231 5.79 27.73 0.84
CA ASP A 231 4.75 27.66 1.87
C ASP A 231 3.46 27.08 1.27
N LEU A 232 3.19 25.80 1.55
CA LEU A 232 2.06 25.09 0.97
C LEU A 232 0.74 25.66 1.47
N VAL A 233 0.66 26.04 2.74
CA VAL A 233 -0.61 26.47 3.35
C VAL A 233 -0.99 27.85 2.82
N GLN A 234 -0.01 28.75 2.68
CA GLN A 234 -0.22 30.03 1.99
C GLN A 234 -0.58 29.81 0.51
N ALA A 235 0.08 28.88 -0.18
CA ALA A 235 -0.27 28.55 -1.56
C ALA A 235 -1.71 28.04 -1.71
N VAL A 236 -2.18 27.19 -0.80
CA VAL A 236 -3.57 26.72 -0.79
C VAL A 236 -4.55 27.86 -0.52
N GLN A 237 -4.21 28.78 0.39
CA GLN A 237 -5.04 29.96 0.66
C GLN A 237 -5.18 30.86 -0.57
N ASP A 238 -4.07 31.15 -1.24
CA ASP A 238 -4.05 32.01 -2.42
C ASP A 238 -4.70 31.31 -3.62
N TRP A 239 -4.45 30.01 -3.81
CA TRP A 239 -5.13 29.19 -4.80
C TRP A 239 -6.64 29.19 -4.62
N TYR A 240 -7.11 29.07 -3.38
CA TYR A 240 -8.54 29.14 -3.10
C TYR A 240 -9.13 30.49 -3.52
N THR A 241 -8.38 31.58 -3.33
CA THR A 241 -8.88 32.94 -3.54
C THR A 241 -8.79 33.36 -5.01
N ASP A 242 -7.63 33.13 -5.63
CA ASP A 242 -7.28 33.69 -6.94
C ASP A 242 -7.18 32.61 -8.03
N GLY A 243 -7.13 31.33 -7.64
CA GLY A 243 -6.71 30.23 -8.50
C GLY A 243 -5.23 30.25 -8.82
N VAL A 244 -4.78 29.24 -9.56
CA VAL A 244 -3.41 29.24 -10.09
C VAL A 244 -3.42 29.78 -11.52
N PRO A 245 -2.69 30.85 -11.85
CA PRO A 245 -2.58 31.30 -13.24
C PRO A 245 -1.85 30.23 -14.08
N PRO A 246 -2.27 29.97 -15.33
CA PRO A 246 -1.52 29.11 -16.23
C PRO A 246 -0.14 29.73 -16.52
N PHE A 247 0.88 28.88 -16.62
CA PHE A 247 2.22 29.31 -16.95
C PHE A 247 2.25 29.91 -18.35
N SER A 248 2.37 31.23 -18.42
CA SER A 248 2.40 32.00 -19.67
C SER A 248 3.80 32.13 -20.27
N GLY A 249 4.82 31.69 -19.54
CA GLY A 249 6.19 31.72 -20.03
C GLY A 249 6.36 30.78 -21.22
N THR A 250 7.11 31.20 -22.23
CA THR A 250 7.71 30.22 -23.13
C THR A 250 8.63 29.37 -22.26
N THR A 251 8.31 28.09 -22.09
CA THR A 251 9.22 27.14 -21.42
C THR A 251 10.58 27.37 -22.07
N LYS A 252 11.51 27.95 -21.31
CA LYS A 252 12.82 28.34 -21.80
C LYS A 252 13.41 27.04 -22.31
N ARG A 253 13.34 26.81 -23.63
CA ARG A 253 13.74 25.54 -24.22
C ARG A 253 15.15 25.34 -23.73
N GLU A 254 15.36 24.38 -22.84
CA GLU A 254 16.71 24.03 -22.39
C GLU A 254 17.51 23.87 -23.67
N ASN A 255 18.50 24.76 -23.86
CA ASN A 255 19.27 24.90 -25.09
C ASN A 255 19.55 23.50 -25.63
N GLY A 256 18.97 23.22 -26.81
CA GLY A 256 18.77 21.86 -27.32
C GLY A 256 19.99 20.99 -27.10
N GLY A 257 19.93 20.12 -26.10
CA GLY A 257 20.99 19.16 -25.83
C GLY A 257 21.27 18.39 -27.11
N MET A 258 22.53 18.42 -27.57
CA MET A 258 22.92 17.70 -28.78
C MET A 258 22.73 16.19 -28.55
N ARG A 259 22.23 15.47 -29.55
CA ARG A 259 22.20 14.01 -29.60
C ARG A 259 23.42 13.50 -30.35
N ASP A 260 23.90 12.31 -30.03
CA ASP A 260 24.90 11.65 -30.86
C ASP A 260 24.22 11.04 -32.10
N GLY A 261 24.68 11.42 -33.29
CA GLY A 261 24.26 10.85 -34.56
C GLY A 261 24.78 9.42 -34.73
N PRO A 262 24.26 8.66 -35.70
CA PRO A 262 24.72 7.31 -36.01
C PRO A 262 26.20 7.24 -36.43
N ASP A 263 26.79 8.38 -36.78
CA ASP A 263 28.21 8.60 -37.08
C ASP A 263 29.03 9.08 -35.86
N GLY A 264 28.42 9.14 -34.67
CA GLY A 264 29.04 9.66 -33.45
C GLY A 264 29.18 11.18 -33.40
N LYS A 265 28.67 11.93 -34.39
CA LYS A 265 28.72 13.40 -34.38
C LYS A 265 27.56 13.97 -33.60
N ARG A 266 27.82 15.01 -32.80
CA ARG A 266 26.79 15.71 -32.04
C ARG A 266 25.86 16.50 -32.99
N LEU A 267 24.64 16.03 -33.13
CA LEU A 267 23.57 16.65 -33.92
C LEU A 267 22.62 17.40 -32.99
N PRO A 268 22.07 18.56 -33.40
CA PRO A 268 20.96 19.18 -32.68
C PRO A 268 19.77 18.21 -32.64
N LYS A 269 19.02 18.19 -31.53
CA LYS A 269 17.76 17.44 -31.47
C LYS A 269 16.82 17.90 -32.60
N PRO A 270 16.16 16.97 -33.32
CA PRO A 270 15.23 17.32 -34.38
C PRO A 270 14.17 18.30 -33.82
N ARG A 271 13.86 19.33 -34.59
CA ARG A 271 12.81 20.28 -34.22
C ARG A 271 11.47 19.54 -34.21
N PRO A 272 10.47 19.96 -33.44
CA PRO A 272 9.14 19.33 -33.49
C PRO A 272 8.54 19.26 -34.90
N GLN A 273 8.92 20.19 -35.81
CA GLN A 273 8.53 20.15 -37.23
C GLN A 273 9.20 19.00 -38.02
N ASP A 274 10.37 18.52 -37.59
CA ASP A 274 11.09 17.39 -38.22
C ASP A 274 10.52 16.04 -37.77
N CYS A 275 9.67 16.02 -36.73
CA CYS A 275 9.01 14.84 -36.18
C CYS A 275 7.59 14.63 -36.71
N VAL A 276 7.10 15.45 -37.65
CA VAL A 276 5.82 15.20 -38.32
C VAL A 276 6.00 13.95 -39.20
N PRO A 277 5.21 12.88 -39.02
CA PRO A 277 5.32 11.69 -39.86
C PRO A 277 5.09 12.11 -41.31
N ARG A 278 6.13 12.01 -42.16
CA ARG A 278 5.99 12.14 -43.61
C ARG A 278 4.95 11.10 -44.06
N SER A 279 3.74 11.54 -44.38
CA SER A 279 2.60 10.68 -44.73
C SER A 279 2.76 9.95 -46.07
N THR A 280 3.89 10.13 -46.76
CA THR A 280 4.20 9.44 -48.01
C THR A 280 5.52 8.70 -47.89
N MET A 281 5.48 7.51 -47.29
CA MET A 281 6.53 6.51 -47.49
C MET A 281 6.46 6.04 -48.96
N PRO A 282 7.57 6.06 -49.73
CA PRO A 282 7.59 5.49 -51.08
C PRO A 282 7.28 4.00 -51.00
N LYS A 283 6.31 3.54 -51.81
CA LYS A 283 5.86 2.14 -51.88
C LYS A 283 7.06 1.22 -52.09
N LYS A 284 7.35 0.38 -51.09
CA LYS A 284 8.35 -0.68 -51.22
C LYS A 284 7.89 -1.68 -52.27
N LYS A 285 8.75 -1.89 -53.27
CA LYS A 285 8.66 -2.94 -54.29
C LYS A 285 8.56 -4.29 -53.57
N GLN A 286 7.45 -5.01 -53.76
CA GLN A 286 7.27 -6.38 -53.25
C GLN A 286 8.34 -7.28 -53.90
N VAL A 287 9.10 -7.97 -53.06
CA VAL A 287 10.00 -9.06 -53.48
C VAL A 287 9.20 -10.35 -53.24
N ASN A 288 8.86 -11.03 -54.33
CA ASN A 288 8.26 -12.36 -54.30
C ASN A 288 9.29 -13.38 -53.80
N ILE A 289 8.91 -14.16 -52.78
CA ILE A 289 9.58 -15.40 -52.40
C ILE A 289 8.59 -16.53 -52.75
N PRO A 290 9.01 -17.59 -53.47
CA PRO A 290 8.14 -18.72 -53.79
C PRO A 290 7.95 -19.63 -52.56
N ASN A 291 6.71 -20.08 -52.36
CA ASN A 291 6.38 -21.22 -51.51
C ASN A 291 6.47 -22.49 -52.35
N ASP A 292 7.17 -23.50 -51.84
CA ASP A 292 7.02 -24.89 -52.27
C ASP A 292 6.30 -25.67 -51.16
N ASP A 293 5.31 -26.44 -51.61
CA ASP A 293 4.41 -27.32 -50.86
C ASP A 293 5.04 -28.70 -50.55
N ASP A 294 4.28 -29.46 -49.75
CA ASP A 294 4.31 -30.92 -49.52
C ASP A 294 5.44 -31.44 -48.60
N ASP A 295 5.22 -32.36 -47.65
CA ASP A 295 4.37 -33.54 -47.74
C ASP A 295 4.13 -34.17 -46.33
N SER A 296 2.90 -34.68 -46.11
CA SER A 296 2.48 -35.87 -45.34
C SER A 296 3.14 -36.27 -43.98
N SER A 297 2.49 -36.90 -42.99
CA SER A 297 1.19 -37.58 -42.87
C SER A 297 0.99 -38.05 -41.41
N SER A 298 -0.29 -38.18 -41.00
CA SER A 298 -0.85 -39.21 -40.10
C SER A 298 -0.38 -39.26 -38.61
N SER A 299 -1.18 -39.51 -37.57
CA SER A 299 -2.32 -40.42 -37.43
C SER A 299 -3.04 -40.22 -36.07
N SER A 300 -4.38 -40.23 -36.13
CA SER A 300 -5.41 -40.85 -35.25
C SER A 300 -5.29 -40.98 -33.71
N SER A 301 -6.45 -40.67 -33.08
CA SER A 301 -7.16 -41.37 -31.97
C SER A 301 -6.54 -41.31 -30.56
N SER A 302 -7.25 -41.23 -29.42
CA SER A 302 -8.68 -41.24 -29.05
C SER A 302 -8.74 -41.05 -27.51
N SER A 303 -9.73 -40.29 -27.02
CA SER A 303 -10.44 -40.41 -25.73
C SER A 303 -9.76 -41.02 -24.47
N SER A 304 -9.78 -40.26 -23.36
CA SER A 304 -10.31 -40.78 -22.09
C SER A 304 -10.88 -39.65 -21.22
N SER A 305 -12.16 -39.79 -20.89
CA SER A 305 -12.92 -39.03 -19.90
C SER A 305 -12.62 -39.59 -18.52
N GLY A 306 -12.14 -38.74 -17.61
CA GLY A 306 -11.99 -39.04 -16.19
C GLY A 306 -12.51 -37.86 -15.38
N SER A 307 -13.81 -37.91 -15.08
CA SER A 307 -14.48 -37.07 -14.08
C SER A 307 -14.05 -37.56 -12.70
N ASP A 308 -13.36 -36.71 -11.95
CA ASP A 308 -13.09 -36.91 -10.52
C ASP A 308 -13.51 -35.63 -9.80
N GLU A 309 -14.70 -35.68 -9.21
CA GLU A 309 -15.27 -34.66 -8.35
C GLU A 309 -14.62 -34.76 -6.97
N SER A 310 -13.62 -33.91 -6.72
CA SER A 310 -13.10 -33.69 -5.37
C SER A 310 -13.75 -32.45 -4.81
N GLU A 311 -14.73 -32.66 -3.93
CA GLU A 311 -15.29 -31.67 -3.01
C GLU A 311 -14.14 -30.97 -2.26
N GLY A 312 -14.03 -29.66 -2.46
CA GLY A 312 -13.06 -28.81 -1.77
C GLY A 312 -13.67 -28.28 -0.49
N GLU A 313 -13.25 -28.82 0.65
CA GLU A 313 -13.50 -28.23 1.96
C GLU A 313 -12.78 -26.87 2.06
N ASP A 314 -13.57 -25.81 2.17
CA ASP A 314 -13.14 -24.44 2.42
C ASP A 314 -12.52 -24.31 3.82
N ASN A 315 -11.20 -24.50 3.89
CA ASN A 315 -10.40 -24.19 5.06
C ASN A 315 -9.88 -22.75 4.96
N PHE A 316 -10.76 -21.78 5.25
CA PHE A 316 -10.40 -20.37 5.43
C PHE A 316 -9.59 -20.21 6.73
N GLY A 317 -8.26 -20.19 6.61
CA GLY A 317 -7.40 -19.91 7.76
C GLY A 317 -5.93 -20.17 7.51
N ASP A 318 -5.31 -19.58 6.48
CA ASP A 318 -3.85 -19.41 6.46
C ASP A 318 -3.42 -18.35 5.42
N ASP A 319 -3.71 -17.09 5.70
CA ASP A 319 -3.22 -15.93 4.95
C ASP A 319 -1.81 -15.54 5.45
N LEU A 320 -0.87 -16.47 5.31
CA LEU A 320 0.53 -16.32 5.67
C LEU A 320 1.39 -16.17 4.40
N ASP A 321 1.62 -14.92 4.01
CA ASP A 321 2.84 -14.41 3.35
C ASP A 321 3.52 -15.35 2.33
N ARG A 322 2.79 -15.74 1.27
CA ARG A 322 3.39 -16.43 0.12
C ARG A 322 4.02 -15.41 -0.83
N PHE A 323 5.26 -15.01 -0.50
CA PHE A 323 6.14 -14.24 -1.38
C PHE A 323 6.31 -14.96 -2.73
N LEU A 324 5.62 -14.48 -3.77
CA LEU A 324 5.91 -14.82 -5.16
C LEU A 324 7.27 -14.23 -5.55
N SER A 325 8.30 -15.05 -5.39
CA SER A 325 9.57 -14.89 -6.08
C SER A 325 9.36 -15.27 -7.56
N ASP A 326 8.80 -14.35 -8.35
CA ASP A 326 8.74 -14.50 -9.80
C ASP A 326 10.16 -14.52 -10.36
N SER A 327 10.60 -15.73 -10.70
CA SER A 327 11.81 -16.01 -11.48
C SER A 327 11.39 -16.71 -12.77
N ASP A 328 10.62 -16.00 -13.60
CA ASP A 328 10.45 -16.35 -15.01
C ASP A 328 11.59 -15.75 -15.82
N ALA A 329 12.62 -16.56 -16.02
CA ALA A 329 13.61 -16.33 -17.06
C ALA A 329 13.27 -17.28 -18.21
N GLY A 330 12.48 -16.76 -19.15
CA GLY A 330 12.33 -17.35 -20.48
C GLY A 330 13.70 -17.49 -21.16
N SER A 331 13.93 -18.68 -21.70
CA SER A 331 15.07 -19.03 -22.53
C SER A 331 15.14 -18.10 -23.74
N SER A 332 16.19 -17.28 -23.83
CA SER A 332 16.60 -16.63 -25.07
C SER A 332 18.01 -17.12 -25.41
N THR A 333 18.09 -18.09 -26.31
CA THR A 333 19.30 -18.49 -27.04
C THR A 333 19.74 -17.34 -27.93
N GLY A 334 20.54 -16.42 -27.38
CA GLY A 334 21.19 -15.34 -28.10
C GLY A 334 22.67 -15.33 -27.77
N SER A 335 23.48 -15.98 -28.62
CA SER A 335 24.94 -16.01 -28.56
C SER A 335 25.50 -14.58 -28.45
N SER A 336 25.98 -14.21 -27.26
CA SER A 336 26.73 -12.97 -27.03
C SER A 336 28.23 -13.28 -26.86
N PRO A 337 29.12 -12.51 -27.50
CA PRO A 337 30.56 -12.75 -27.47
C PRO A 337 31.19 -12.43 -26.10
N ALA A 338 32.36 -13.01 -25.87
CA ALA A 338 33.06 -13.16 -24.60
C ALA A 338 33.26 -11.88 -23.77
N PRO A 339 33.33 -11.98 -22.42
CA PRO A 339 33.64 -10.86 -21.54
C PRO A 339 35.15 -10.63 -21.48
N SER A 340 35.62 -9.56 -22.11
CA SER A 340 36.91 -8.94 -21.75
C SER A 340 36.74 -8.18 -20.44
N SER A 341 37.69 -8.39 -19.54
CA SER A 341 37.86 -7.74 -18.24
C SER A 341 37.68 -6.22 -18.26
N SER A 342 37.03 -5.67 -17.22
CA SER A 342 36.95 -4.24 -16.84
C SER A 342 35.83 -3.35 -17.39
N THR A 343 34.67 -3.87 -17.80
CA THR A 343 33.48 -3.00 -17.90
C THR A 343 33.00 -2.60 -16.49
N PRO A 344 32.82 -1.29 -16.20
CA PRO A 344 32.37 -0.82 -14.89
C PRO A 344 31.06 -1.50 -14.54
N SER A 345 30.97 -2.03 -13.33
CA SER A 345 29.76 -2.65 -12.77
C SER A 345 28.55 -1.84 -13.21
N LYS A 346 27.61 -2.45 -13.94
CA LYS A 346 26.34 -1.82 -14.38
C LYS A 346 25.92 -0.85 -13.29
N GLN A 347 26.13 0.45 -13.53
CA GLN A 347 25.83 1.48 -12.56
C GLN A 347 24.39 1.22 -12.17
N GLN A 348 24.18 0.73 -10.94
CA GLN A 348 22.83 0.60 -10.42
C GLN A 348 22.34 2.03 -10.43
N ARG A 349 21.54 2.38 -11.44
CA ARG A 349 20.99 3.72 -11.58
C ARG A 349 20.39 4.03 -10.23
N GLU A 350 20.98 5.02 -9.56
CA GLU A 350 20.57 5.47 -8.26
C GLU A 350 19.06 5.68 -8.33
N ARG A 351 18.32 4.92 -7.52
CA ARG A 351 16.87 4.94 -7.59
C ARG A 351 16.43 6.33 -7.20
N VAL A 352 15.58 6.93 -8.02
CA VAL A 352 15.09 8.28 -7.78
C VAL A 352 13.96 8.15 -6.76
N GLN A 353 14.23 8.51 -5.51
CA GLN A 353 13.21 8.69 -4.49
C GLN A 353 12.32 9.88 -4.87
N GLY A 354 11.01 9.77 -4.64
CA GLY A 354 10.02 10.78 -4.97
C GLY A 354 8.74 10.66 -4.15
N PHE A 355 7.83 11.60 -4.37
CA PHE A 355 6.54 11.71 -3.70
C PHE A 355 5.42 11.40 -4.68
N ILE A 356 4.63 10.38 -4.37
CA ILE A 356 3.56 9.88 -5.22
C ILE A 356 2.41 10.89 -5.25
N ILE A 357 1.91 11.17 -6.44
CA ILE A 357 0.69 11.95 -6.68
C ILE A 357 -0.47 10.95 -6.61
N ASP A 358 -1.53 11.31 -5.89
CA ASP A 358 -2.70 10.46 -5.63
C ASP A 358 -2.32 9.06 -5.05
N ASP A 359 -1.71 9.06 -3.86
CA ASP A 359 -1.26 7.84 -3.18
C ASP A 359 -2.43 6.99 -2.62
N TYR A 360 -3.20 6.38 -3.50
CA TYR A 360 -4.22 5.40 -3.11
C TYR A 360 -3.54 4.12 -2.59
N ALA A 361 -3.79 3.75 -1.34
CA ALA A 361 -3.19 2.56 -0.73
C ALA A 361 -3.79 1.24 -1.24
N ASP A 362 -5.07 1.23 -1.64
CA ASP A 362 -5.84 -0.01 -1.76
C ASP A 362 -5.58 -0.77 -3.07
N ALA A 363 -5.25 -2.05 -2.94
CA ALA A 363 -5.04 -2.93 -4.09
C ALA A 363 -6.23 -2.92 -5.06
N ALA A 364 -5.93 -3.02 -6.36
CA ALA A 364 -6.94 -3.28 -7.37
C ALA A 364 -7.59 -4.66 -7.09
N LYS A 365 -8.90 -4.78 -7.36
CA LYS A 365 -9.69 -5.98 -7.02
C LYS A 365 -10.32 -6.55 -8.29
N ALA A 366 -10.54 -7.86 -8.30
CA ALA A 366 -11.24 -8.49 -9.41
C ALA A 366 -12.68 -7.95 -9.51
N SER A 367 -13.15 -7.73 -10.74
CA SER A 367 -14.47 -7.18 -11.05
C SER A 367 -14.74 -5.77 -10.49
N ALA A 368 -13.70 -5.04 -10.09
CA ALA A 368 -13.79 -3.63 -9.70
C ALA A 368 -12.73 -2.82 -10.49
N PRO A 369 -13.03 -2.47 -11.76
CA PRO A 369 -12.13 -1.72 -12.62
C PRO A 369 -11.60 -0.45 -11.97
N ASN A 370 -10.28 -0.29 -11.96
CA ASN A 370 -9.61 0.91 -11.47
C ASN A 370 -8.51 1.36 -12.45
N PRO A 371 -8.87 2.09 -13.52
CA PRO A 371 -7.92 2.44 -14.58
C PRO A 371 -6.76 3.32 -14.09
N HIS A 372 -6.91 4.06 -12.99
CA HIS A 372 -5.83 4.87 -12.42
C HIS A 372 -4.65 4.00 -11.96
N ARG A 373 -4.88 2.72 -11.64
CA ARG A 373 -3.80 1.80 -11.26
C ARG A 373 -2.83 1.50 -12.40
N TYR A 374 -3.18 1.78 -13.65
CA TYR A 374 -2.26 1.68 -14.77
C TYR A 374 -1.20 2.77 -14.79
N LEU A 375 -1.35 3.80 -13.96
CA LEU A 375 -0.45 4.94 -13.91
C LEU A 375 0.05 5.14 -12.48
N LEU A 376 1.34 5.39 -12.33
CA LEU A 376 1.92 5.87 -11.09
C LEU A 376 2.64 7.18 -11.38
N GLU A 377 2.06 8.27 -10.92
CA GLU A 377 2.59 9.62 -11.06
C GLU A 377 3.33 10.02 -9.79
N TYR A 378 4.45 10.72 -9.92
CA TYR A 378 5.22 11.16 -8.76
C TYR A 378 6.11 12.37 -9.10
N ILE A 379 6.41 13.17 -8.08
CA ILE A 379 7.40 14.25 -8.16
C ILE A 379 8.72 13.76 -7.60
N ALA A 380 9.80 13.96 -8.36
CA ALA A 380 11.15 13.74 -7.86
C ALA A 380 12.19 14.64 -8.51
N LYS A 381 13.07 15.20 -7.69
CA LYS A 381 14.13 16.14 -8.06
C LYS A 381 13.56 17.33 -8.84
N GLY A 382 12.41 17.86 -8.39
CA GLY A 382 11.71 19.00 -8.98
C GLY A 382 11.09 18.73 -10.35
N LYS A 383 10.89 17.46 -10.70
CA LYS A 383 10.33 17.04 -11.99
C LYS A 383 9.18 16.07 -11.78
N TYR A 384 8.16 16.20 -12.61
CA TYR A 384 7.11 15.21 -12.74
C TYR A 384 7.62 13.96 -13.49
N HIS A 385 7.27 12.79 -12.98
CA HIS A 385 7.55 11.50 -13.59
C HIS A 385 6.26 10.67 -13.58
N SER A 386 6.12 9.80 -14.57
CA SER A 386 5.05 8.82 -14.61
C SER A 386 5.58 7.46 -15.04
N ASN A 387 5.10 6.43 -14.36
CA ASN A 387 5.29 5.04 -14.74
C ASN A 387 3.95 4.50 -15.22
N VAL A 388 3.89 4.03 -16.46
CA VAL A 388 2.69 3.39 -17.02
C VAL A 388 2.86 1.87 -16.96
N PHE A 389 1.80 1.17 -16.57
CA PHE A 389 1.69 -0.27 -16.69
C PHE A 389 1.50 -0.63 -18.15
N GLU A 390 2.61 -0.71 -18.88
CA GLU A 390 2.63 -1.17 -20.25
C GLU A 390 3.02 -2.65 -20.30
N LYS A 391 2.28 -3.43 -21.12
CA LYS A 391 2.68 -4.79 -21.49
C LYS A 391 4.04 -4.71 -22.20
N ARG A 392 5.12 -5.05 -21.48
CA ARG A 392 6.41 -5.34 -22.14
C ARG A 392 6.23 -6.63 -22.93
N ALA A 393 6.73 -6.66 -24.16
CA ALA A 393 6.61 -7.79 -25.10
C ALA A 393 7.00 -9.17 -24.52
N SER A 394 7.68 -9.23 -23.38
CA SER A 394 8.18 -10.45 -22.74
C SER A 394 7.27 -11.05 -21.65
N HIS A 395 6.16 -10.42 -21.24
CA HIS A 395 5.23 -10.99 -20.25
C HIS A 395 3.95 -11.46 -20.95
N TRP A 396 3.77 -12.79 -20.98
CA TRP A 396 2.64 -13.49 -21.59
C TRP A 396 1.65 -13.91 -20.50
N TRP A 397 0.36 -13.62 -20.71
CA TRP A 397 -0.73 -14.11 -19.87
C TRP A 397 -1.65 -14.95 -20.77
N PRO A 398 -1.80 -16.26 -20.53
CA PRO A 398 -2.74 -17.08 -21.29
C PRO A 398 -4.18 -16.82 -20.83
N ASP A 399 -5.08 -16.63 -21.79
CA ASP A 399 -6.53 -16.70 -21.60
C ASP A 399 -7.07 -18.11 -21.87
N ARG A 400 -8.27 -18.40 -21.35
CA ARG A 400 -8.92 -19.71 -21.46
C ARG A 400 -9.33 -20.02 -22.90
N GLY A 401 -8.59 -20.95 -23.52
CA GLY A 401 -9.09 -21.75 -24.64
C GLY A 401 -8.26 -21.73 -25.93
N GLN A 402 -7.18 -20.94 -26.04
CA GLN A 402 -6.34 -20.96 -27.24
C GLN A 402 -4.87 -21.28 -26.98
N ALA A 403 -4.34 -22.13 -27.86
CA ALA A 403 -2.91 -22.26 -28.12
C ALA A 403 -2.42 -21.06 -28.95
N ASP A 404 -1.29 -20.50 -28.54
CA ASP A 404 -0.62 -19.34 -29.13
C ASP A 404 0.33 -19.79 -30.25
N PRO A 405 0.25 -19.23 -31.47
CA PRO A 405 1.48 -19.13 -32.25
C PRO A 405 1.50 -17.97 -33.28
N GLY A 406 1.11 -16.75 -32.91
CA GLY A 406 1.50 -15.55 -33.68
C GLY A 406 0.45 -14.87 -34.59
N ALA A 407 -0.37 -13.99 -34.01
CA ALA A 407 -1.16 -13.01 -34.76
C ALA A 407 -0.76 -11.56 -34.39
N ASN A 408 -0.36 -10.80 -35.41
CA ASN A 408 0.40 -9.55 -35.36
C ASN A 408 -0.37 -8.30 -34.85
N SER A 409 -1.00 -8.33 -33.68
CA SER A 409 -1.44 -7.09 -33.00
C SER A 409 -1.17 -7.00 -31.49
N GLY A 410 -0.65 -8.06 -30.86
CA GLY A 410 0.21 -8.02 -29.66
C GLY A 410 -0.35 -7.49 -28.33
N ARG A 411 -1.54 -6.88 -28.30
CA ARG A 411 -2.19 -6.39 -27.07
C ARG A 411 -3.24 -7.41 -26.62
N VAL A 412 -2.88 -8.19 -25.60
CA VAL A 412 -3.88 -8.96 -24.82
C VAL A 412 -4.64 -7.91 -23.99
N VAL A 413 -5.97 -7.96 -24.02
CA VAL A 413 -6.83 -7.04 -23.29
C VAL A 413 -6.68 -7.34 -21.80
N PHE A 414 -6.41 -6.33 -20.98
CA PHE A 414 -6.38 -6.54 -19.53
C PHE A 414 -7.81 -6.83 -19.05
N ASP A 415 -7.99 -8.03 -18.52
CA ASP A 415 -9.26 -8.46 -17.95
C ASP A 415 -9.29 -8.17 -16.44
N TRP A 416 -10.22 -7.32 -16.01
CA TRP A 416 -10.45 -6.98 -14.61
C TRP A 416 -11.13 -8.08 -13.82
N ASP A 417 -11.79 -9.05 -14.48
CA ASP A 417 -12.40 -10.21 -13.82
C ASP A 417 -11.38 -11.33 -13.57
N LEU A 418 -10.28 -11.33 -14.32
CA LEU A 418 -9.21 -12.31 -14.11
C LEU A 418 -8.28 -11.88 -12.97
N GLN A 419 -8.43 -12.51 -11.80
CA GLN A 419 -7.58 -12.27 -10.62
C GLN A 419 -6.07 -12.32 -10.91
N LYS A 420 -5.65 -13.14 -11.89
CA LYS A 420 -4.25 -13.23 -12.32
C LYS A 420 -3.73 -11.90 -12.90
N HIS A 421 -4.51 -11.22 -13.73
CA HIS A 421 -4.16 -9.91 -14.29
C HIS A 421 -4.10 -8.83 -13.21
N VAL A 422 -5.12 -8.81 -12.34
CA VAL A 422 -5.19 -7.92 -11.18
C VAL A 422 -3.98 -8.11 -10.25
N ASN A 423 -3.58 -9.35 -9.98
CA ASN A 423 -2.39 -9.66 -9.19
C ASN A 423 -1.10 -9.14 -9.86
N GLY A 424 -0.99 -9.25 -11.20
CA GLY A 424 0.12 -8.69 -11.96
C GLY A 424 0.20 -7.16 -11.88
N LEU A 425 -0.95 -6.48 -12.01
CA LEU A 425 -1.05 -5.03 -11.85
C LEU A 425 -0.67 -4.59 -10.43
N ASN A 426 -1.21 -5.26 -9.40
CA ASN A 426 -0.89 -4.98 -8.00
C ASN A 426 0.59 -5.24 -7.68
N ALA A 427 1.18 -6.31 -8.21
CA ALA A 427 2.60 -6.59 -8.06
C ALA A 427 3.47 -5.50 -8.71
N TRP A 428 3.16 -5.11 -9.95
CA TRP A 428 3.84 -4.00 -10.61
C TRP A 428 3.70 -2.70 -9.81
N TRP A 429 2.49 -2.38 -9.35
CA TRP A 429 2.21 -1.14 -8.65
C TRP A 429 2.96 -1.08 -7.32
N ARG A 430 2.86 -2.14 -6.49
CA ARG A 430 3.63 -2.26 -5.23
C ARG A 430 5.13 -2.12 -5.46
N GLN A 431 5.66 -2.74 -6.51
CA GLN A 431 7.08 -2.63 -6.85
C GLN A 431 7.48 -1.21 -7.24
N ASN A 432 6.66 -0.49 -8.01
CA ASN A 432 6.98 0.88 -8.40
C ASN A 432 6.77 1.87 -7.25
N ARG A 433 5.67 1.74 -6.47
CA ARG A 433 5.47 2.49 -5.23
C ARG A 433 6.65 2.35 -4.29
N SER A 434 7.05 1.11 -3.97
CA SER A 434 8.20 0.86 -3.09
C SER A 434 9.51 1.44 -3.64
N ARG A 435 9.69 1.53 -4.97
CA ARG A 435 10.86 2.17 -5.58
C ARG A 435 10.83 3.69 -5.46
N VAL A 436 9.65 4.30 -5.56
CA VAL A 436 9.46 5.76 -5.55
C VAL A 436 9.46 6.29 -4.12
N ALA A 437 8.64 5.73 -3.24
CA ALA A 437 8.46 6.20 -1.86
C ALA A 437 9.70 5.95 -0.97
N ASP A 438 10.72 5.27 -1.50
CA ASP A 438 11.84 4.69 -0.74
C ASP A 438 11.35 4.03 0.55
N GLU A 439 10.19 3.35 0.49
CA GLU A 439 9.71 2.45 1.54
C GLU A 439 10.84 1.47 1.75
N LYS A 440 11.62 1.73 2.82
CA LYS A 440 12.96 1.19 3.02
C LYS A 440 12.89 -0.27 2.65
N LYS A 441 13.67 -0.67 1.64
CA LYS A 441 13.87 -2.09 1.36
C LYS A 441 14.08 -2.74 2.72
N ARG A 442 13.21 -3.69 3.08
CA ARG A 442 13.36 -4.47 4.32
C ARG A 442 14.85 -4.74 4.44
N ALA A 443 15.46 -4.24 5.52
CA ALA A 443 16.90 -4.25 5.63
C ALA A 443 17.38 -5.66 5.32
N ALA A 444 18.41 -5.76 4.49
CA ALA A 444 18.83 -7.05 3.94
C ALA A 444 18.90 -8.08 5.06
N SER A 445 18.18 -9.19 4.90
CA SER A 445 18.09 -10.21 5.95
C SER A 445 19.51 -10.59 6.38
N GLN A 446 19.85 -10.37 7.66
CA GLN A 446 21.21 -10.66 8.10
C GLN A 446 21.45 -12.17 7.95
N LYS A 447 22.56 -12.58 7.31
CA LYS A 447 22.90 -13.99 7.09
C LYS A 447 22.96 -14.72 8.43
N TRP A 448 22.47 -15.94 8.52
CA TRP A 448 22.59 -16.77 9.73
C TRP A 448 24.04 -17.24 9.90
N SER A 449 24.58 -17.07 11.11
CA SER A 449 25.89 -17.60 11.49
C SER A 449 25.80 -19.09 11.81
N GLN A 450 26.96 -19.77 11.80
CA GLN A 450 27.01 -21.18 12.17
C GLN A 450 26.60 -21.37 13.64
N GLU A 451 27.05 -20.50 14.55
CA GLU A 451 26.68 -20.53 15.96
C GLU A 451 25.17 -20.39 16.20
N GLU A 452 24.49 -19.52 15.44
CA GLU A 452 23.02 -19.42 15.50
C GLU A 452 22.35 -20.72 15.01
N ASN A 453 22.87 -21.34 13.95
CA ASN A 453 22.34 -22.60 13.43
C ASN A 453 22.55 -23.75 14.43
N ASP A 454 23.73 -23.82 15.06
CA ASP A 454 24.06 -24.84 16.06
C ASP A 454 23.20 -24.66 17.31
N PHE A 455 22.95 -23.42 17.73
CA PHE A 455 22.05 -23.13 18.85
C PHE A 455 20.60 -23.50 18.49
N LEU A 456 20.14 -23.19 17.28
CA LEU A 456 18.83 -23.62 16.80
C LEU A 456 18.71 -25.15 16.76
N TYR A 457 19.77 -25.85 16.37
CA TYR A 457 19.83 -27.32 16.42
C TYR A 457 19.73 -27.84 17.86
N ALA A 458 20.43 -27.21 18.81
CA ALA A 458 20.36 -27.56 20.24
C ALA A 458 18.94 -27.36 20.81
N LEU A 459 18.23 -26.30 20.42
CA LEU A 459 16.83 -26.10 20.82
C LEU A 459 15.89 -27.20 20.28
N ASN A 460 16.16 -27.71 19.07
CA ASN A 460 15.39 -28.84 18.53
C ASN A 460 15.69 -30.15 19.27
N LEU A 461 16.94 -30.37 19.67
CA LEU A 461 17.31 -31.50 20.53
C LEU A 461 16.59 -31.42 21.88
N GLU A 462 16.63 -30.27 22.54
CA GLU A 462 15.97 -30.04 23.83
C GLU A 462 14.47 -30.37 23.75
N LEU A 463 13.78 -29.93 22.69
CA LEU A 463 12.36 -30.23 22.49
C LEU A 463 12.12 -31.72 22.23
N LEU A 464 12.98 -32.38 21.46
CA LEU A 464 12.86 -33.82 21.22
C LEU A 464 13.02 -34.62 22.53
N ASP A 465 13.98 -34.22 23.37
CA ASP A 465 14.21 -34.85 24.68
C ASP A 465 13.02 -34.62 25.62
N GLN A 466 12.43 -33.42 25.64
CA GLN A 466 11.20 -33.14 26.38
C GLN A 466 10.03 -34.01 25.90
N LEU A 467 9.90 -34.25 24.59
CA LEU A 467 8.87 -35.13 24.05
C LEU A 467 9.11 -36.60 24.39
N LYS A 468 10.36 -37.07 24.38
CA LYS A 468 10.73 -38.41 24.84
C LYS A 468 10.39 -38.60 26.32
N GLN A 469 10.65 -37.61 27.16
CA GLN A 469 10.28 -37.64 28.59
C GLN A 469 8.76 -37.67 28.80
N LYS A 470 8.01 -36.89 28.01
CA LYS A 470 6.54 -36.86 28.09
C LYS A 470 5.87 -38.11 27.52
N HIS A 471 6.51 -38.77 26.56
CA HIS A 471 5.99 -39.95 25.87
C HIS A 471 7.02 -41.09 25.85
N PRO A 472 7.32 -41.71 27.03
CA PRO A 472 8.38 -42.71 27.14
C PRO A 472 8.10 -43.98 26.33
N THR A 473 6.86 -44.22 25.92
CA THR A 473 6.45 -45.38 25.10
C THR A 473 6.68 -45.19 23.61
N LYS A 474 6.91 -43.95 23.15
CA LYS A 474 7.11 -43.65 21.72
C LYS A 474 8.59 -43.67 21.38
N THR A 475 8.94 -44.35 20.30
CA THR A 475 10.30 -44.32 19.76
C THR A 475 10.61 -42.96 19.14
N GLU A 476 11.89 -42.63 18.98
CA GLU A 476 12.31 -41.35 18.38
C GLU A 476 11.70 -41.13 16.98
N ASP A 477 11.65 -42.19 16.16
CA ASP A 477 11.06 -42.14 14.82
C ASP A 477 9.55 -41.82 14.84
N GLN A 478 8.83 -42.16 15.91
CA GLN A 478 7.41 -41.85 16.08
C GLN A 478 7.15 -40.42 16.58
N LEU A 479 8.18 -39.76 17.12
CA LEU A 479 8.11 -38.36 17.58
C LEU A 479 8.48 -37.37 16.48
N VAL A 480 8.89 -37.88 15.32
CA VAL A 480 9.37 -37.14 14.16
C VAL A 480 8.39 -37.38 13.00
N PRO A 481 7.95 -36.36 12.22
CA PRO A 481 8.45 -34.99 12.12
C PRO A 481 8.18 -34.14 13.35
N LEU A 482 9.23 -33.44 13.82
CA LEU A 482 9.14 -32.65 15.05
C LEU A 482 8.33 -31.36 14.79
N VAL A 483 7.11 -31.28 15.33
CA VAL A 483 6.24 -30.10 15.28
C VAL A 483 6.51 -29.20 16.47
N VAL A 484 6.78 -27.92 16.23
CA VAL A 484 7.06 -26.93 17.29
C VAL A 484 5.78 -26.16 17.62
N PRO A 485 5.26 -26.22 18.86
CA PRO A 485 4.11 -25.43 19.28
C PRO A 485 4.39 -23.92 19.21
N THR A 486 3.37 -23.10 18.96
CA THR A 486 3.52 -21.63 18.81
C THR A 486 4.22 -20.98 20.02
N LYS A 487 3.83 -21.35 21.25
CA LYS A 487 4.46 -20.88 22.49
C LYS A 487 5.96 -21.18 22.52
N THR A 488 6.35 -22.38 22.09
CA THR A 488 7.76 -22.79 22.02
C THR A 488 8.52 -22.01 20.94
N LYS A 489 7.88 -21.64 19.82
CA LYS A 489 8.51 -20.80 18.79
C LYS A 489 8.84 -19.40 19.32
N GLU A 490 7.95 -18.80 20.11
CA GLU A 490 8.17 -17.50 20.75
C GLU A 490 9.27 -17.57 21.81
N GLU A 491 9.26 -18.62 22.63
CA GLU A 491 10.32 -18.86 23.62
C GLU A 491 11.69 -19.04 22.94
N TRP A 492 11.77 -19.79 21.85
CA TRP A 492 13.00 -19.95 21.07
C TRP A 492 13.48 -18.61 20.49
N ALA A 493 12.56 -17.78 19.98
CA ALA A 493 12.89 -16.44 19.50
C ALA A 493 13.47 -15.58 20.62
N LYS A 494 12.87 -15.62 21.82
CA LYS A 494 13.38 -14.92 23.00
C LYS A 494 14.78 -15.41 23.38
N ARG A 495 15.00 -16.73 23.52
CA ARG A 495 16.30 -17.31 23.89
C ARG A 495 17.39 -17.03 22.86
N ILE A 496 17.07 -17.06 21.57
CA ILE A 496 18.02 -16.69 20.51
C ILE A 496 18.33 -15.20 20.56
N ASN A 497 17.33 -14.36 20.80
CA ASN A 497 17.53 -12.93 20.85
C ASN A 497 18.37 -12.52 22.06
N GLU A 498 18.12 -13.10 23.23
CA GLU A 498 18.95 -12.92 24.44
C GLU A 498 20.41 -13.28 24.20
N LYS A 499 20.68 -14.35 23.42
CA LYS A 499 22.05 -14.81 23.17
C LYS A 499 22.77 -14.00 22.11
N PHE A 500 22.09 -13.59 21.04
CA PHE A 500 22.77 -13.06 19.84
C PHE A 500 22.51 -11.59 19.56
N VAL A 501 21.39 -10.99 19.97
CA VAL A 501 21.07 -9.59 19.64
C VAL A 501 22.10 -8.63 20.23
N GLY A 502 22.47 -7.61 19.44
CA GLY A 502 23.47 -6.62 19.81
C GLY A 502 24.92 -7.09 19.66
N ARG A 503 25.18 -8.39 19.47
CA ARG A 503 26.54 -8.91 19.25
C ARG A 503 26.98 -8.71 17.80
N LEU A 504 28.26 -8.39 17.62
CA LEU A 504 28.89 -8.35 16.30
C LEU A 504 29.39 -9.76 15.96
N MET A 505 28.76 -10.40 14.97
CA MET A 505 29.17 -11.74 14.53
C MET A 505 30.36 -11.68 13.56
N PRO A 506 31.22 -12.71 13.50
CA PRO A 506 32.31 -12.78 12.54
C PRO A 506 31.82 -12.56 11.10
N GLY A 507 32.38 -11.55 10.42
CA GLY A 507 32.01 -11.19 9.05
C GLY A 507 30.76 -10.31 8.90
N SER A 508 30.13 -9.89 10.00
CA SER A 508 29.08 -8.86 9.99
C SER A 508 29.64 -7.51 10.41
N THR A 509 29.33 -6.44 9.67
CA THR A 509 29.64 -5.05 10.06
C THR A 509 28.58 -4.46 10.98
N GLU A 510 27.39 -5.05 11.03
CA GLU A 510 26.27 -4.58 11.85
C GLU A 510 26.04 -5.52 13.05
N PRO A 511 25.67 -4.97 14.22
CA PRO A 511 25.14 -5.75 15.33
C PRO A 511 23.93 -6.59 14.92
N ARG A 512 23.79 -7.76 15.54
CA ARG A 512 22.65 -8.64 15.29
C ARG A 512 21.32 -8.01 15.70
N ARG A 513 20.34 -8.13 14.83
CA ARG A 513 18.96 -7.68 15.04
C ARG A 513 18.11 -8.81 15.62
N PRO A 514 17.02 -8.49 16.33
CA PRO A 514 16.07 -9.48 16.80
C PRO A 514 15.54 -10.34 15.66
N ARG A 515 15.49 -11.66 15.89
CA ARG A 515 14.87 -12.65 15.02
C ARG A 515 13.46 -12.93 15.51
N GLU A 516 12.51 -12.91 14.58
CA GLU A 516 11.13 -13.33 14.83
C GLU A 516 11.01 -14.85 14.79
N SER A 517 9.96 -15.37 15.43
CA SER A 517 9.62 -16.81 15.43
C SER A 517 9.46 -17.36 14.01
N ALA A 518 8.88 -16.58 13.09
CA ALA A 518 8.75 -16.95 11.67
C ALA A 518 10.10 -17.10 10.96
N ALA A 519 11.06 -16.22 11.25
CA ALA A 519 12.41 -16.28 10.67
C ALA A 519 13.15 -17.55 11.13
N LEU A 520 12.93 -17.97 12.38
CA LEU A 520 13.48 -19.21 12.93
C LEU A 520 12.91 -20.45 12.27
N MET A 521 11.59 -20.53 12.11
CA MET A 521 10.95 -21.66 11.43
C MET A 521 11.38 -21.76 9.97
N THR A 522 11.53 -20.62 9.31
CA THR A 522 12.08 -20.56 7.95
C THR A 522 13.52 -21.09 7.92
N GLN A 523 14.38 -20.66 8.85
CA GLN A 523 15.75 -21.14 8.91
C GLN A 523 15.86 -22.63 9.25
N ARG A 524 14.95 -23.14 10.09
CA ARG A 524 14.81 -24.56 10.43
C ARG A 524 14.62 -25.41 9.16
N GLY A 525 13.76 -24.97 8.25
CA GLY A 525 13.53 -25.60 6.93
C GLY A 525 14.65 -25.36 5.90
N ARG A 526 15.71 -24.64 6.26
CA ARG A 526 16.89 -24.38 5.41
C ARG A 526 18.18 -25.05 5.90
N CYS A 527 18.22 -25.46 7.17
CA CYS A 527 19.40 -26.12 7.77
C CYS A 527 19.38 -27.64 7.51
N PRO A 528 20.33 -28.19 6.73
CA PRO A 528 20.32 -29.61 6.37
C PRO A 528 20.36 -30.56 7.57
N ALA A 529 21.21 -30.25 8.56
CA ALA A 529 21.34 -31.06 9.77
C ALA A 529 20.03 -31.16 10.57
N ILE A 530 19.24 -30.08 10.60
CA ILE A 530 17.94 -30.07 11.26
C ILE A 530 16.91 -30.85 10.44
N ILE A 531 16.88 -30.65 9.11
CA ILE A 531 15.97 -31.36 8.20
C ILE A 531 16.17 -32.87 8.29
N GLU A 532 17.42 -33.34 8.24
CA GLU A 532 17.73 -34.77 8.20
C GLU A 532 17.38 -35.49 9.50
N LYS A 533 17.75 -34.88 10.63
CA LYS A 533 17.54 -35.47 11.97
C LYS A 533 16.10 -35.38 12.44
N PHE A 534 15.45 -34.22 12.29
CA PHE A 534 14.11 -33.97 12.84
C PHE A 534 13.00 -34.06 11.78
N LYS A 535 13.32 -34.55 10.57
CA LYS A 535 12.44 -34.68 9.38
C LYS A 535 11.58 -33.44 9.13
N VAL A 536 12.18 -32.26 9.29
CA VAL A 536 11.48 -30.99 9.06
C VAL A 536 11.22 -30.80 7.56
N PRO A 537 10.03 -30.34 7.15
CA PRO A 537 9.76 -30.02 5.76
C PRO A 537 10.79 -29.02 5.20
N LYS A 538 11.45 -29.38 4.10
CA LYS A 538 12.44 -28.53 3.42
C LYS A 538 11.76 -27.34 2.76
N ASP A 539 12.34 -26.14 2.91
CA ASP A 539 11.96 -24.95 2.15
C ASP A 539 12.25 -25.20 0.66
N LYS A 540 11.21 -25.56 -0.10
CA LYS A 540 11.31 -25.94 -1.53
C LYS A 540 11.89 -24.82 -2.38
N VAL A 541 11.57 -23.56 -2.07
CA VAL A 541 12.03 -22.39 -2.82
C VAL A 541 13.51 -22.16 -2.58
N TYR A 542 13.94 -22.19 -1.31
CA TYR A 542 15.36 -22.07 -0.96
C TYR A 542 16.17 -23.22 -1.55
N ALA A 543 15.66 -24.46 -1.46
CA ALA A 543 16.31 -25.64 -2.02
C ALA A 543 16.51 -25.53 -3.54
N ALA A 544 15.46 -25.13 -4.27
CA ALA A 544 15.53 -24.94 -5.72
C ALA A 544 16.49 -23.80 -6.08
N SER A 545 16.49 -22.70 -5.32
CA SER A 545 17.41 -21.59 -5.54
C SER A 545 18.86 -21.97 -5.24
N ALA A 546 19.12 -22.74 -4.17
CA ALA A 546 20.45 -23.21 -3.81
C ALA A 546 20.99 -24.18 -4.86
N LYS A 547 20.16 -25.13 -5.32
CA LYS A 547 20.50 -26.05 -6.41
C LYS A 547 20.84 -25.30 -7.70
N ARG A 548 20.00 -24.34 -8.12
CA ARG A 548 20.27 -23.48 -9.28
C ARG A 548 21.56 -22.68 -9.13
N ALA A 549 21.87 -22.21 -7.92
CA ALA A 549 23.10 -21.46 -7.67
C ALA A 549 24.36 -22.35 -7.73
N GLU A 550 24.25 -23.60 -7.28
CA GLU A 550 25.30 -24.61 -7.36
C GLU A 550 25.54 -25.05 -8.82
N GLU A 551 24.48 -25.34 -9.56
CA GLU A 551 24.52 -25.63 -11.01
C GLU A 551 25.24 -24.49 -11.77
N LYS A 552 24.86 -23.23 -11.52
CA LYS A 552 25.54 -22.06 -12.10
C LYS A 552 27.00 -21.93 -11.69
N ARG A 553 27.39 -22.37 -10.50
CA ARG A 553 28.80 -22.37 -10.07
C ARG A 553 29.59 -23.49 -10.75
N ALA A 554 29.00 -24.67 -10.89
CA ALA A 554 29.58 -25.79 -11.60
C ALA A 554 29.79 -25.47 -13.09
N GLU A 555 28.80 -24.84 -13.74
CA GLU A 555 28.90 -24.36 -15.12
C GLU A 555 30.03 -23.32 -15.29
N LYS A 556 30.13 -22.36 -14.36
CA LYS A 556 31.21 -21.38 -14.38
C LYS A 556 32.59 -22.00 -14.13
N GLY A 557 32.67 -23.04 -13.31
CA GLY A 557 33.89 -23.83 -13.10
C GLY A 557 34.32 -24.49 -14.41
N LYS A 558 33.42 -25.26 -15.03
CA LYS A 558 33.66 -25.92 -16.32
C LYS A 558 34.08 -24.93 -17.41
N ALA A 559 33.40 -23.79 -17.53
CA ALA A 559 33.74 -22.78 -18.53
C ALA A 559 35.13 -22.15 -18.33
N LYS A 560 35.61 -22.04 -17.08
CA LYS A 560 36.98 -21.58 -16.80
C LYS A 560 38.03 -22.63 -17.17
N ASP A 561 37.73 -23.90 -16.94
CA ASP A 561 38.64 -25.00 -17.26
C ASP A 561 38.77 -25.19 -18.78
N THR A 562 37.67 -25.07 -19.53
CA THR A 562 37.71 -25.11 -21.01
C THR A 562 38.50 -23.94 -21.59
N LYS A 563 38.35 -22.72 -21.03
CA LYS A 563 39.09 -21.55 -21.51
C LYS A 563 40.60 -21.65 -21.23
N LYS A 564 41.00 -22.27 -20.12
CA LYS A 564 42.42 -22.54 -19.83
C LYS A 564 43.04 -23.58 -20.77
N GLN A 565 42.27 -24.56 -21.24
CA GLN A 565 42.79 -25.55 -22.19
C GLN A 565 42.98 -24.99 -23.61
N ASP A 566 42.13 -24.06 -24.06
CA ASP A 566 42.31 -23.40 -25.35
C ASP A 566 43.45 -22.36 -25.34
N GLU A 567 43.59 -21.58 -24.26
CA GLU A 567 44.71 -20.63 -24.14
C GLU A 567 46.08 -21.33 -24.00
N GLY A 568 46.13 -22.56 -23.46
CA GLY A 568 47.34 -23.38 -23.37
C GLY A 568 47.83 -23.96 -24.70
N LYS A 569 46.96 -24.12 -25.71
CA LYS A 569 47.37 -24.58 -27.06
C LYS A 569 47.84 -23.45 -27.97
N THR A 570 47.44 -22.20 -27.72
CA THR A 570 47.86 -21.06 -28.55
C THR A 570 49.26 -20.52 -28.19
N GLN A 571 49.77 -20.77 -26.98
CA GLN A 571 51.13 -20.32 -26.61
C GLN A 571 52.27 -21.27 -27.02
N GLN A 572 51.98 -22.53 -27.36
CA GLN A 572 53.02 -23.47 -27.81
C GLN A 572 53.41 -23.33 -29.29
N SER A 573 52.69 -22.52 -30.08
CA SER A 573 53.01 -22.27 -31.49
C SER A 573 53.70 -20.92 -31.77
N GLN A 574 54.09 -20.15 -30.75
CA GLN A 574 54.80 -18.87 -30.94
C GLN A 574 56.20 -18.79 -30.29
N THR A 575 56.71 -19.87 -29.69
CA THR A 575 58.07 -19.90 -29.10
C THR A 575 59.09 -20.59 -30.00
N GLN A 576 59.11 -20.27 -31.29
CA GLN A 576 60.17 -20.72 -32.20
C GLN A 576 60.59 -19.62 -33.20
N SER A 577 60.72 -18.37 -32.75
CA SER A 577 61.54 -17.38 -33.46
C SER A 577 61.83 -16.19 -32.55
N GLN A 578 62.98 -16.21 -31.85
CA GLN A 578 63.85 -15.05 -31.63
C GLN A 578 65.01 -15.45 -30.71
N LYS A 579 66.13 -15.78 -31.36
CA LYS A 579 67.46 -15.91 -30.76
C LYS A 579 68.09 -14.52 -30.79
N GLY A 580 68.13 -13.83 -29.65
CA GLY A 580 68.69 -12.48 -29.53
C GLY A 580 69.29 -12.22 -28.16
N LYS A 581 70.63 -12.19 -28.12
CA LYS A 581 71.52 -11.74 -27.03
C LYS A 581 70.93 -10.72 -26.04
N GLY A 582 71.05 -11.01 -24.74
CA GLY A 582 70.93 -10.03 -23.66
C GLY A 582 71.58 -10.58 -22.38
N LYS A 583 72.51 -9.82 -21.83
CA LYS A 583 73.54 -10.22 -20.84
C LYS A 583 73.21 -9.59 -19.47
N GLY A 584 73.44 -10.33 -18.39
CA GLY A 584 73.51 -9.83 -17.01
C GLY A 584 72.22 -10.04 -16.20
N LYS A 585 72.23 -10.21 -14.87
CA LYS A 585 73.29 -10.20 -13.85
C LYS A 585 72.65 -10.80 -12.58
N ALA A 586 73.40 -11.62 -11.85
CA ALA A 586 73.00 -12.29 -10.61
C ALA A 586 72.72 -11.33 -9.46
N VAL A 587 71.81 -11.70 -8.56
CA VAL A 587 71.90 -11.49 -7.10
C VAL A 587 71.12 -12.60 -6.38
N ASP A 588 71.81 -13.28 -5.48
CA ASP A 588 71.35 -14.29 -4.52
C ASP A 588 70.47 -13.68 -3.41
N ALA A 589 69.55 -14.46 -2.84
CA ALA A 589 69.17 -14.34 -1.44
C ALA A 589 68.41 -15.58 -0.95
N ASP A 590 69.09 -16.33 -0.08
CA ASP A 590 68.58 -17.38 0.79
C ASP A 590 67.41 -16.91 1.68
N GLY A 591 66.59 -17.86 2.13
CA GLY A 591 65.54 -17.61 3.10
C GLY A 591 64.79 -18.86 3.55
N ASP A 592 65.53 -19.88 4.00
CA ASP A 592 65.01 -21.01 4.78
C ASP A 592 64.47 -20.52 6.14
N SER A 593 63.24 -20.91 6.49
CA SER A 593 62.80 -20.99 7.90
C SER A 593 61.56 -21.86 8.03
N ALA A 594 61.81 -23.13 8.33
CA ALA A 594 60.89 -24.02 9.02
C ALA A 594 60.96 -23.73 10.53
N MET A 595 59.81 -23.67 11.21
CA MET A 595 59.73 -23.81 12.67
C MET A 595 58.50 -24.62 13.06
N SER A 596 58.79 -25.57 13.95
CA SER A 596 57.94 -26.39 14.83
C SER A 596 56.80 -25.61 15.50
N GLY A 597 55.67 -26.20 15.92
CA GLY A 597 55.54 -27.41 16.74
C GLY A 597 55.58 -27.01 18.23
N VAL A 598 54.42 -26.74 18.84
CA VAL A 598 54.23 -26.65 20.30
C VAL A 598 52.87 -27.21 20.67
N GLU A 599 52.89 -28.36 21.33
CA GLU A 599 51.85 -28.85 22.22
C GLU A 599 51.81 -27.99 23.50
N SER A 600 50.64 -27.76 24.07
CA SER A 600 50.51 -27.65 25.54
C SER A 600 49.07 -27.86 25.99
N LEU A 601 48.94 -28.92 26.78
CA LEU A 601 47.85 -29.26 27.68
C LEU A 601 47.62 -28.15 28.71
N SER A 602 46.38 -27.92 29.11
CA SER A 602 46.07 -27.71 30.53
C SER A 602 44.64 -28.10 30.85
N SER A 603 44.59 -29.07 31.77
CA SER A 603 43.46 -29.62 32.48
C SER A 603 43.00 -28.74 33.64
N SER A 604 41.84 -29.10 34.17
CA SER A 604 41.34 -28.89 35.54
C SER A 604 40.53 -27.62 35.82
N SER A 605 39.24 -27.81 36.11
CA SER A 605 38.66 -27.37 37.38
C SER A 605 37.37 -28.14 37.66
N SER A 606 37.38 -28.79 38.82
CA SER A 606 36.39 -29.66 39.42
C SER A 606 35.48 -28.90 40.39
N GLY A 607 34.27 -29.43 40.61
CA GLY A 607 33.63 -29.40 41.94
C GLY A 607 32.28 -28.69 42.01
N GLY A 608 31.27 -29.37 42.56
CA GLY A 608 30.01 -28.73 42.96
C GLY A 608 28.84 -29.70 43.18
N GLU A 609 28.92 -30.47 44.26
CA GLU A 609 27.99 -31.51 44.73
C GLU A 609 26.61 -31.01 45.23
N THR A 610 25.58 -31.82 44.98
CA THR A 610 24.40 -32.16 45.83
C THR A 610 23.57 -31.09 46.58
N ALA A 611 22.25 -31.08 46.33
CA ALA A 611 21.22 -31.21 47.37
C ALA A 611 19.83 -31.53 46.78
N ARG A 612 19.10 -32.46 47.40
CA ARG A 612 17.71 -32.88 47.15
C ARG A 612 17.02 -33.00 48.54
N PRO A 613 15.71 -33.28 48.63
CA PRO A 613 14.53 -32.41 48.59
C PRO A 613 13.85 -32.26 49.99
N PRO A 614 12.56 -31.85 50.06
CA PRO A 614 11.59 -32.83 50.57
C PRO A 614 10.21 -32.89 49.84
N ALA A 615 9.54 -34.01 50.07
CA ALA A 615 8.19 -34.44 49.64
C ALA A 615 7.06 -33.66 50.35
N SER A 616 5.74 -33.80 50.17
CA SER A 616 4.84 -34.82 49.61
C SER A 616 3.42 -34.20 49.54
N ARG A 617 2.53 -34.70 48.67
CA ARG A 617 1.16 -35.17 49.00
C ARG A 617 0.33 -35.41 47.74
N SER A 618 -0.15 -36.65 47.60
CA SER A 618 -1.27 -37.07 46.75
C SER A 618 -2.61 -36.70 47.42
N PRO A 619 -3.72 -36.68 46.66
CA PRO A 619 -4.62 -37.83 46.70
C PRO A 619 -5.26 -38.24 45.35
N THR A 620 -5.92 -39.40 45.42
CA THR A 620 -6.56 -40.32 44.46
C THR A 620 -7.78 -39.78 43.65
N PRO A 621 -8.27 -40.55 42.64
CA PRO A 621 -9.07 -40.05 41.49
C PRO A 621 -10.59 -40.17 41.65
N PRO A 622 -11.36 -39.66 40.68
CA PRO A 622 -12.42 -40.51 40.13
C PRO A 622 -12.61 -40.42 38.59
N GLU A 623 -13.08 -41.56 38.09
CA GLU A 623 -14.03 -41.83 36.99
C GLU A 623 -13.93 -41.16 35.61
N SER A 624 -13.78 -42.05 34.63
CA SER A 624 -13.94 -41.89 33.19
C SER A 624 -15.40 -41.61 32.76
N THR A 625 -15.60 -40.53 32.00
CA THR A 625 -16.75 -40.34 31.09
C THR A 625 -16.25 -39.75 29.75
N PRO A 626 -16.93 -40.02 28.62
CA PRO A 626 -16.36 -39.83 27.28
C PRO A 626 -16.39 -38.36 26.85
N SER A 627 -15.27 -37.93 26.28
CA SER A 627 -14.98 -36.58 25.79
C SER A 627 -15.87 -36.17 24.61
N ARG A 628 -16.74 -35.18 24.84
CA ARG A 628 -17.36 -34.34 23.81
C ARG A 628 -16.44 -33.14 23.55
N SER A 629 -16.02 -32.95 22.30
CA SER A 629 -15.13 -31.87 21.89
C SER A 629 -15.84 -30.50 21.99
N GLU A 630 -15.56 -29.74 23.04
CA GLU A 630 -15.93 -28.33 23.10
C GLU A 630 -14.92 -27.50 22.30
N ARG A 631 -15.40 -26.87 21.22
CA ARG A 631 -14.66 -25.83 20.51
C ARG A 631 -14.48 -24.67 21.50
N SER A 632 -13.24 -24.47 21.95
CA SER A 632 -12.81 -23.28 22.67
C SER A 632 -12.96 -22.05 21.79
N THR A 633 -14.10 -21.37 21.85
CA THR A 633 -14.25 -20.01 21.34
C THR A 633 -13.37 -19.09 22.17
N SER A 634 -12.47 -18.35 21.51
CA SER A 634 -11.66 -17.31 22.15
C SER A 634 -12.54 -16.36 22.96
N PRO A 635 -12.09 -15.90 24.15
CA PRO A 635 -12.88 -14.99 24.98
C PRO A 635 -13.22 -13.73 24.18
N VAL A 636 -14.51 -13.40 24.13
CA VAL A 636 -15.02 -12.19 23.48
C VAL A 636 -14.46 -10.99 24.22
N ASP A 637 -13.80 -10.08 23.49
CA ASP A 637 -13.32 -8.82 24.03
C ASP A 637 -14.50 -7.88 24.29
N LEU A 638 -15.01 -7.91 25.53
CA LEU A 638 -16.17 -7.14 25.96
C LEU A 638 -15.94 -5.63 25.86
N GLU A 639 -14.69 -5.16 25.99
CA GLU A 639 -14.38 -3.73 25.92
C GLU A 639 -14.47 -3.22 24.48
N ALA A 640 -13.94 -4.00 23.52
CA ALA A 640 -14.10 -3.71 22.09
C ALA A 640 -15.57 -3.75 21.66
N LEU A 641 -16.35 -4.73 22.17
CA LEU A 641 -17.78 -4.83 21.90
C LEU A 641 -18.55 -3.62 22.44
N GLN A 642 -18.24 -3.18 23.66
CA GLN A 642 -18.85 -2.02 24.28
C GLN A 642 -18.48 -0.71 23.54
N ALA A 643 -17.24 -0.56 23.09
CA ALA A 643 -16.80 0.58 22.29
C ALA A 643 -17.52 0.63 20.93
N ALA A 644 -17.68 -0.51 20.26
CA ALA A 644 -18.43 -0.60 19.02
C ALA A 644 -19.91 -0.25 19.23
N ALA A 645 -20.53 -0.76 20.30
CA ALA A 645 -21.90 -0.45 20.67
C ALA A 645 -22.11 1.06 20.90
N MET A 646 -21.19 1.72 21.62
CA MET A 646 -21.23 3.18 21.83
C MET A 646 -21.15 3.95 20.51
N SER A 647 -20.28 3.53 19.59
CA SER A 647 -20.14 4.18 18.28
C SER A 647 -21.44 4.10 17.48
N ILE A 648 -22.08 2.92 17.45
CA ILE A 648 -23.33 2.71 16.71
C ILE A 648 -24.47 3.53 17.31
N VAL A 649 -24.59 3.56 18.64
CA VAL A 649 -25.63 4.34 19.32
C VAL A 649 -25.44 5.84 19.07
N ASN A 650 -24.21 6.35 19.02
CA ASN A 650 -23.94 7.74 18.69
C ASN A 650 -24.35 8.10 17.25
N ASP A 651 -24.08 7.22 16.29
CA ASP A 651 -24.51 7.40 14.90
C ASP A 651 -26.04 7.36 14.77
N ALA A 652 -26.71 6.44 15.48
CA ALA A 652 -28.16 6.33 15.52
C ALA A 652 -28.82 7.55 16.19
N ASN A 653 -28.22 8.08 17.24
CA ASN A 653 -28.74 9.21 18.01
C ASN A 653 -28.95 10.45 17.13
N GLY A 654 -28.03 10.73 16.20
CA GLY A 654 -28.18 11.84 15.25
C GLY A 654 -29.43 11.71 14.37
N ARG A 655 -29.68 10.50 13.84
CA ARG A 655 -30.85 10.25 12.97
C ARG A 655 -32.16 10.29 13.74
N VAL A 656 -32.20 9.68 14.93
CA VAL A 656 -33.41 9.64 15.77
C VAL A 656 -33.76 11.02 16.29
N THR A 657 -32.79 11.80 16.75
CA THR A 657 -33.05 13.18 17.22
C THR A 657 -33.57 14.09 16.09
N GLU A 658 -33.07 13.94 14.87
CA GLU A 658 -33.61 14.64 13.70
C GLU A 658 -35.06 14.21 13.38
N ARG A 659 -35.35 12.90 13.43
CA ARG A 659 -36.73 12.38 13.27
C ARG A 659 -37.68 12.95 14.33
N LEU A 660 -37.26 13.03 15.59
CA LEU A 660 -38.06 13.60 16.68
C LEU A 660 -38.27 15.11 16.54
N ALA A 661 -37.24 15.84 16.14
CA ALA A 661 -37.36 17.27 15.86
C ALA A 661 -38.37 17.54 14.72
N ASN A 662 -38.33 16.73 13.65
CA ASN A 662 -39.29 16.80 12.55
C ASN A 662 -40.72 16.44 12.98
N ALA A 663 -40.87 15.60 14.00
CA ALA A 663 -42.15 15.29 14.64
C ALA A 663 -42.63 16.37 15.63
N GLY A 664 -41.86 17.45 15.82
CA GLY A 664 -42.19 18.54 16.74
C GLY A 664 -41.90 18.22 18.21
N ILE A 665 -41.18 17.14 18.51
CA ILE A 665 -40.82 16.73 19.87
C ILE A 665 -39.48 17.38 20.22
N ASN A 666 -39.51 18.27 21.21
CA ASN A 666 -38.35 19.05 21.63
C ASN A 666 -37.64 18.43 22.85
N PRO A 667 -36.33 18.68 23.04
CA PRO A 667 -35.59 18.21 24.20
C PRO A 667 -36.12 18.68 25.57
N GLN A 668 -37.01 19.67 25.61
CA GLN A 668 -37.63 20.17 26.84
C GLN A 668 -38.95 19.47 27.19
N ASP A 669 -39.50 18.67 26.29
CA ASP A 669 -40.77 17.99 26.51
C ASP A 669 -40.60 16.87 27.55
N SER A 670 -41.58 16.72 28.45
CA SER A 670 -41.50 15.79 29.58
C SER A 670 -41.42 14.30 29.21
N GLY A 671 -41.54 13.96 27.92
CA GLY A 671 -41.38 12.61 27.37
C GLY A 671 -40.15 12.43 26.47
N PHE A 672 -39.36 13.48 26.19
CA PHE A 672 -38.31 13.42 25.17
C PHE A 672 -37.29 12.31 25.41
N ALA A 673 -36.84 12.13 26.65
CA ALA A 673 -35.86 11.10 26.98
C ALA A 673 -36.38 9.68 26.74
N GLU A 674 -37.68 9.44 26.98
CA GLU A 674 -38.31 8.15 26.74
C GLU A 674 -38.53 7.92 25.24
N THR A 675 -39.03 8.92 24.52
CA THR A 675 -39.21 8.82 23.06
C THR A 675 -37.87 8.66 22.32
N LEU A 676 -36.80 9.29 22.81
CA LEU A 676 -35.45 9.11 22.28
C LEU A 676 -34.91 7.70 22.54
N ARG A 677 -35.12 7.15 23.75
CA ARG A 677 -34.77 5.76 24.08
C ARG A 677 -35.46 4.80 23.11
N ASP A 678 -36.77 4.93 22.95
CA ASP A 678 -37.56 4.02 22.13
C ASP A 678 -37.19 4.11 20.65
N GLY A 679 -37.01 5.32 20.12
CA GLY A 679 -36.57 5.52 18.74
C GLY A 679 -35.15 5.00 18.46
N LEU A 680 -34.26 5.08 19.45
CA LEU A 680 -32.92 4.47 19.37
C LEU A 680 -32.99 2.95 19.38
N ILE A 681 -33.83 2.34 20.21
CA ILE A 681 -34.02 0.89 20.24
C ILE A 681 -34.60 0.39 18.90
N GLU A 682 -35.58 1.10 18.36
CA GLU A 682 -36.17 0.79 17.04
C GLU A 682 -35.12 0.83 15.93
N GLU A 683 -34.32 1.90 15.84
CA GLU A 683 -33.24 2.03 14.85
C GLU A 683 -32.20 0.90 14.94
N ILE A 684 -31.86 0.46 16.16
CA ILE A 684 -30.93 -0.67 16.37
C ILE A 684 -31.54 -2.00 15.92
N GLU A 685 -32.84 -2.20 16.14
CA GLU A 685 -33.54 -3.40 15.65
C GLU A 685 -33.68 -3.41 14.13
N ASP A 686 -33.91 -2.25 13.50
CA ASP A 686 -33.96 -2.14 12.04
C ASP A 686 -32.59 -2.49 11.42
N LEU A 687 -31.50 -1.93 11.97
CA LEU A 687 -30.14 -2.27 11.53
C LEU A 687 -29.80 -3.76 11.71
N PHE A 688 -30.36 -4.40 12.73
CA PHE A 688 -30.22 -5.84 12.94
C PHE A 688 -31.06 -6.66 11.96
N ALA A 689 -32.31 -6.27 11.73
CA ALA A 689 -33.22 -6.94 10.78
C ALA A 689 -32.68 -6.92 9.34
N ASP A 690 -32.00 -5.83 8.97
CA ASP A 690 -31.31 -5.68 7.69
C ASP A 690 -30.03 -6.54 7.56
N GLY A 691 -29.68 -7.31 8.60
CA GLY A 691 -28.47 -8.13 8.66
C GLY A 691 -27.19 -7.31 8.82
N GLY A 692 -27.30 -6.02 9.17
CA GLY A 692 -26.18 -5.10 9.32
C GLY A 692 -25.46 -5.19 10.67
N MET A 693 -25.99 -5.95 11.64
CA MET A 693 -25.47 -5.99 13.01
C MET A 693 -25.41 -7.41 13.58
N ASP A 694 -24.32 -7.72 14.29
CA ASP A 694 -24.17 -8.98 15.03
C ASP A 694 -25.12 -9.01 16.26
N PRO A 695 -25.71 -10.17 16.63
CA PRO A 695 -26.61 -10.26 17.78
C PRO A 695 -26.00 -9.78 19.11
N MET A 696 -24.71 -10.09 19.37
CA MET A 696 -24.05 -9.64 20.61
C MET A 696 -23.84 -8.11 20.61
N LEU A 697 -23.55 -7.54 19.45
CA LEU A 697 -23.39 -6.10 19.29
C LEU A 697 -24.73 -5.36 19.44
N ARG A 698 -25.82 -5.92 18.91
CA ARG A 698 -27.19 -5.45 19.10
C ARG A 698 -27.58 -5.42 20.58
N ASP A 699 -27.35 -6.53 21.28
CA ASP A 699 -27.70 -6.65 22.70
C ASP A 699 -26.85 -5.68 23.55
N SER A 700 -25.57 -5.52 23.23
CA SER A 700 -24.69 -4.54 23.88
C SER A 700 -25.12 -3.08 23.62
N ALA A 701 -25.58 -2.76 22.41
CA ALA A 701 -26.10 -1.43 22.07
C ALA A 701 -27.40 -1.11 22.82
N ARG A 702 -28.32 -2.08 22.90
CA ARG A 702 -29.54 -1.97 23.72
C ARG A 702 -29.25 -1.72 25.19
N ALA A 703 -28.34 -2.51 25.78
CA ALA A 703 -27.94 -2.34 27.17
C ALA A 703 -27.32 -0.96 27.43
N PHE A 704 -26.54 -0.44 26.46
CA PHE A 704 -25.97 0.90 26.55
C PHE A 704 -27.03 2.00 26.51
N ILE A 705 -27.99 1.93 25.58
CA ILE A 705 -29.12 2.87 25.49
C ILE A 705 -29.91 2.91 26.80
N GLU A 706 -30.24 1.73 27.35
CA GLU A 706 -31.00 1.61 28.59
C GLU A 706 -30.24 2.21 29.79
N THR A 707 -28.92 2.00 29.84
CA THR A 707 -28.06 2.58 30.87
C THR A 707 -28.04 4.12 30.79
N GLN A 708 -27.93 4.69 29.58
CA GLN A 708 -27.97 6.14 29.37
C GLN A 708 -29.33 6.74 29.76
N TYR A 709 -30.42 6.05 29.42
CA TYR A 709 -31.77 6.44 29.81
C TYR A 709 -31.94 6.44 31.35
N GLN A 710 -31.51 5.38 32.03
CA GLN A 710 -31.57 5.33 33.50
C GLN A 710 -30.73 6.43 34.14
N GLN A 711 -29.56 6.77 33.59
CA GLN A 711 -28.74 7.87 34.09
C GLN A 711 -29.42 9.23 33.93
N THR A 712 -30.15 9.45 32.85
CA THR A 712 -30.86 10.72 32.61
C THR A 712 -32.10 10.86 33.49
N VAL A 713 -32.87 9.78 33.69
CA VAL A 713 -34.05 9.78 34.58
C VAL A 713 -33.64 9.91 36.05
N ASN A 714 -32.55 9.27 36.48
CA ASN A 714 -32.10 9.28 37.87
C ASN A 714 -31.33 10.55 38.26
N GLN A 715 -31.01 11.47 37.33
CA GLN A 715 -30.44 12.75 37.72
C GLN A 715 -31.51 13.56 38.47
N PRO A 716 -31.34 13.81 39.79
CA PRO A 716 -32.30 14.60 40.54
C PRO A 716 -32.37 15.95 39.86
N SER A 717 -33.56 16.29 39.33
CA SER A 717 -33.84 17.58 38.70
C SER A 717 -33.33 18.66 39.63
N ARG A 718 -32.15 19.22 39.33
CA ARG A 718 -31.59 20.32 40.10
C ARG A 718 -32.57 21.45 39.88
N LYS A 719 -33.52 21.62 40.81
CA LYS A 719 -34.44 22.74 40.86
C LYS A 719 -33.56 23.96 40.67
N ARG A 720 -33.66 24.59 39.50
CA ARG A 720 -33.11 25.91 39.24
C ARG A 720 -33.77 26.79 40.30
N THR A 721 -33.09 26.99 41.43
CA THR A 721 -33.44 28.03 42.38
C THR A 721 -33.33 29.31 41.59
N ALA A 722 -34.49 29.94 41.33
CA ALA A 722 -34.57 31.22 40.68
C ALA A 722 -33.58 32.17 41.36
N SER A 723 -32.61 32.67 40.59
CA SER A 723 -31.80 33.79 41.04
C SER A 723 -32.75 34.95 41.34
N PRO A 724 -32.67 35.56 42.54
CA PRO A 724 -33.52 36.69 42.87
C PRO A 724 -33.18 37.87 41.97
N ASP A 725 -34.24 38.56 41.54
CA ASP A 725 -34.27 39.83 40.82
C ASP A 725 -33.13 40.77 41.21
N SER A 726 -32.32 41.17 40.22
CA SER A 726 -31.43 42.32 40.30
C SER A 726 -31.95 43.40 39.34
N SER A 727 -33.04 44.05 39.73
CA SER A 727 -33.39 45.38 39.25
C SER A 727 -32.62 46.43 40.06
N SER A 728 -32.31 47.56 39.42
CA SER A 728 -31.60 48.76 39.91
C SER A 728 -30.09 48.65 40.14
N ASP A 729 -29.29 49.21 39.22
CA ASP A 729 -28.45 50.36 39.58
C ASP A 729 -28.10 51.21 38.35
N ASP A 730 -28.18 52.53 38.56
CA ASP A 730 -27.97 53.61 37.62
C ASP A 730 -26.48 53.80 37.27
N GLY A 731 -26.25 54.41 36.10
CA GLY A 731 -24.96 54.42 35.43
C GLY A 731 -23.80 55.19 36.10
N GLN A 732 -22.59 54.79 35.71
CA GLN A 732 -21.44 55.69 35.52
C GLN A 732 -20.48 55.15 34.44
N PRO A 733 -19.88 56.00 33.58
CA PRO A 733 -18.89 55.59 32.59
C PRO A 733 -17.48 55.58 33.22
N GLY A 734 -16.89 54.38 33.33
CA GLY A 734 -15.50 54.18 33.76
C GLY A 734 -14.49 54.19 32.59
N PRO A 735 -13.23 54.59 32.82
CA PRO A 735 -12.35 55.12 31.79
C PRO A 735 -11.54 54.07 31.01
N SER A 736 -11.27 54.44 29.75
CA SER A 736 -10.26 53.91 28.83
C SER A 736 -8.95 53.50 29.52
N ARG A 737 -8.51 52.27 29.25
CA ARG A 737 -7.14 51.79 29.53
C ARG A 737 -6.42 51.48 28.22
N ASP A 738 -5.43 52.32 27.92
CA ASP A 738 -4.37 52.09 26.94
C ASP A 738 -3.54 50.82 27.25
N PRO A 739 -3.08 50.08 26.23
CA PRO A 739 -2.07 49.05 26.42
C PRO A 739 -0.65 49.61 26.25
N LYS A 740 0.12 49.59 27.33
CA LYS A 740 1.57 49.84 27.31
C LYS A 740 2.32 48.72 26.58
N ARG A 741 3.05 49.12 25.54
CA ARG A 741 4.25 48.47 25.00
C ARG A 741 5.22 48.08 26.12
N ARG A 742 5.78 46.87 26.05
CA ARG A 742 7.08 46.54 26.65
C ARG A 742 8.07 46.12 25.56
N ARG A 743 9.26 46.69 25.68
CA ARG A 743 10.51 46.27 25.03
C ARG A 743 11.01 44.96 25.62
#